data_AF-A0AAP0GUU0-F1
#
_entry.id   AF-A0AAP0GUU0-F1
#
_cell.length_a   1.000
_cell.length_b   1.000
_cell.length_c   1.000
_cell.angle_alpha   90.00
_cell.angle_beta   90.00
_cell.angle_gamma   90.00
#
_symmetry.space_group_name_H-M   'P 1'
#
loop_
_entity.id
_entity.type
_entity.pdbx_description
1 polymer ?
#
loop_
_entity_poly.entity_id
_entity_poly.type
_entity_poly.pdbx_seq_one_letter_code
_entity_poly.pdbx_strand_id
1 'polypeptide(L)'
;MSVIGFDIGNDSCVIAAAKRGGVDVLLNDESKRETPAVVSFGEKQRFLGSAGAAFATANPTSTISQIKRLIGKLYKEVEGDLKLLPFATSEGPRGGILIELQYLKTKWTFTPVEILGMLLKHLKQITEKNLESAVVDCVIGIPSYFTDLQRRMYLDAALIAGLKPLRLIHDGTAIALGYGMYKTDFSESGPTNVMFVDIGHCDTQVTLAAFEPGEMKILSHSFDPNLGGRDFDEVLFHHFAAQFNEKYKIDVKANARASVRLRASCEKVKKVLSANAEAPISIECLIGDTDVRGFITREEFEKLSSKLLDRVIIPCRMALKDADLSVDKISTVELVGSGSRIPAITRYLTMFFEKEPTRTLNASECVARGCALRCAMLSPSLKVRDYKIEDSFPYSIEIPSPKGEFMLFPKGSSFPKVTKMELQCNIPLCLPVAYINERNFPAGMSHLLGSFGIGMSEPSDAEKVDVELSVKLNNHGIVEIDSAKILEDKNNFARNLYARILMDNSRVLNLSISENLEYASTNDELREAKEKEKKLVQQDIKVEDAKDQRNTLESFVYDTRSKLSGAYRSHVKDSEKELITTNLQKTEDWLYEDSDDESEQDYTGRLISLKKLLEPIENRYNEEIAIAKATNSLKICIAKYHSHADSLPDDKKERVKKHCGEAEEWLRNTISQKHSSPKTLLTEINHVINVVESTCESIIRPKHSYPRNEEHVDSKRAREKAAKPLQTCITKYNLLAESLPAKMKEEVKNECREAEKWLVNALSQKGLPLKTLSTNINHNTKIFESNCERIINSKHSYSRKEEHVDSKSARENAAKPLQTCIRKYNLLADSLPADKKEEVKLVCREAEQWLVNAVSRKGLSLKTLSSDINHNVKIVESNCESIISSVSSYSKNEEHVESTIAREKAAKPLQTCIAKYNLLADSLPAEKKEEVKNECREAEQWLVNAVSQKGSSLKTLSYSINQYIKYVESKCENIISSASSLQRHEGPMDSDLRNRTVELDQKDHSMDSENATKALEACIAKYHSLAESLPANIKTKVKGECMRTEEWLVSQNASSPNLYVAYINHVIEGFQRNCESIIRSKASPPRHDGHGDLNEGDQRIVADHTYQPVNSDQTGQPMDMEQTGQPMDTEQTGQPMESDESGPLYNIQSINQSF
;
A
#
# COMPACT_ATOMS: atom_id res chain seq x y z
N MET A 1 8.67 -10.30 -4.81
CA MET A 1 8.08 -10.28 -3.47
C MET A 1 9.20 -10.00 -2.49
N SER A 2 9.02 -8.99 -1.65
CA SER A 2 9.95 -8.68 -0.57
C SER A 2 9.69 -9.64 0.58
N VAL A 3 10.76 -10.21 1.15
CA VAL A 3 10.68 -11.21 2.22
C VAL A 3 11.04 -10.54 3.53
N ILE A 4 10.04 -10.37 4.40
CA ILE A 4 10.12 -9.49 5.57
C ILE A 4 9.86 -10.27 6.86
N GLY A 5 10.69 -9.99 7.86
CA GLY A 5 10.50 -10.42 9.24
C GLY A 5 10.29 -9.22 10.15
N PHE A 6 9.25 -9.27 10.98
CA PHE A 6 8.99 -8.27 12.01
C PHE A 6 9.18 -8.88 13.40
N ASP A 7 10.00 -8.22 14.22
CA ASP A 7 9.98 -8.37 15.66
C ASP A 7 9.22 -7.19 16.26
N ILE A 8 8.10 -7.47 16.94
CA ILE A 8 7.29 -6.47 17.62
C ILE A 8 7.53 -6.62 19.13
N GLY A 9 8.59 -5.97 19.60
CA GLY A 9 8.89 -5.89 21.02
C GLY A 9 7.97 -4.92 21.76
N ASN A 10 7.99 -5.00 23.10
CA ASN A 10 7.17 -4.14 23.95
C ASN A 10 7.73 -2.71 24.09
N ASP A 11 9.04 -2.54 23.90
CA ASP A 11 9.75 -1.25 23.93
C ASP A 11 10.15 -0.78 22.52
N SER A 12 10.68 -1.71 21.72
CA SER A 12 11.15 -1.44 20.36
C SER A 12 10.79 -2.56 19.40
N CYS A 13 10.60 -2.20 18.14
CA CYS A 13 10.41 -3.10 17.02
C CYS A 13 11.66 -3.14 16.14
N VAL A 14 11.90 -4.29 15.51
CA VAL A 14 13.00 -4.50 14.56
C VAL A 14 12.46 -5.11 13.27
N ILE A 15 12.96 -4.62 12.14
CA ILE A 15 12.55 -5.06 10.82
C ILE A 15 13.75 -5.69 10.14
N ALA A 16 13.60 -6.90 9.60
CA ALA A 16 14.60 -7.54 8.78
C ALA A 16 14.03 -7.93 7.41
N ALA A 17 14.87 -7.88 6.39
CA ALA A 17 14.53 -8.29 5.04
C ALA A 17 15.56 -9.27 4.49
N ALA A 18 15.10 -10.33 3.84
CA ALA A 18 15.99 -11.22 3.09
C ALA A 18 16.28 -10.62 1.70
N LYS A 19 17.56 -10.41 1.41
CA LYS A 19 18.07 -9.88 0.13
C LYS A 19 19.04 -10.90 -0.50
N ARG A 20 19.47 -10.64 -1.74
CA ARG A 20 20.48 -11.48 -2.41
C ARG A 20 21.79 -11.44 -1.59
N GLY A 21 22.11 -12.55 -0.93
CA GLY A 21 23.33 -12.68 -0.13
C GLY A 21 23.11 -12.78 1.38
N GLY A 22 21.88 -12.63 1.90
CA GLY A 22 21.63 -12.81 3.33
C GLY A 22 20.38 -12.08 3.85
N VAL A 23 20.37 -11.86 5.17
CA VAL A 23 19.31 -11.14 5.88
C VAL A 23 19.87 -9.88 6.49
N ASP A 24 19.29 -8.75 6.09
CA ASP A 24 19.67 -7.42 6.54
C ASP A 24 18.60 -6.83 7.45
N VAL A 25 19.01 -6.10 8.49
CA VAL A 25 18.12 -5.31 9.34
C VAL A 25 17.94 -3.93 8.72
N LEU A 26 16.70 -3.47 8.61
CA LEU A 26 16.36 -2.20 8.00
C LEU A 26 16.50 -1.04 8.99
N LEU A 27 16.78 0.14 8.47
CA LEU A 27 16.91 1.35 9.28
C LEU A 27 15.60 2.15 9.26
N ASN A 28 15.28 2.78 10.37
CA ASN A 28 14.17 3.75 10.44
C ASN A 28 14.59 5.13 9.93
N ASP A 29 13.67 6.10 10.00
CA ASP A 29 13.89 7.46 9.51
C ASP A 29 15.02 8.23 10.24
N GLU A 30 15.44 7.77 11.43
CA GLU A 30 16.59 8.29 12.18
C GLU A 30 17.88 7.48 11.95
N SER A 31 17.90 6.59 10.96
CA SER A 31 19.01 5.68 10.68
C SER A 31 19.35 4.71 11.83
N LYS A 32 18.39 4.40 12.70
CA LYS A 32 18.52 3.39 13.76
C LYS A 32 17.92 2.06 13.33
N ARG A 33 18.44 0.96 13.89
CA ARG A 33 17.96 -0.42 13.64
C ARG A 33 16.74 -0.82 14.48
N GLU A 34 16.50 -0.10 15.55
CA GLU A 34 15.37 -0.29 16.47
C GLU A 34 14.43 0.92 16.35
N THR A 35 13.14 0.64 16.18
CA THR A 35 12.09 1.65 16.14
C THR A 35 11.26 1.55 17.41
N PRO A 36 11.13 2.61 18.23
CA PRO A 36 10.31 2.56 19.44
C PRO A 36 8.88 2.07 19.16
N ALA A 37 8.34 1.21 20.01
CA ALA A 37 6.99 0.63 19.89
C ALA A 37 5.93 1.58 20.49
N VAL A 38 5.84 2.79 19.93
CA VAL A 38 5.06 3.91 20.49
C VAL A 38 4.18 4.57 19.44
N VAL A 39 2.96 4.92 19.86
CA VAL A 39 2.00 5.74 19.11
C VAL A 39 1.60 6.93 19.97
N SER A 40 1.97 8.14 19.57
CA SER A 40 1.60 9.39 20.25
C SER A 40 0.61 10.18 19.39
N PHE A 41 -0.48 10.62 19.98
CA PHE A 41 -1.46 11.48 19.33
C PHE A 41 -1.16 12.94 19.69
N GLY A 42 -0.72 13.73 18.71
CA GLY A 42 -0.56 15.17 18.84
C GLY A 42 -1.88 15.90 18.67
N GLU A 43 -1.83 17.22 18.43
CA GLU A 43 -3.06 18.00 18.23
C GLU A 43 -3.67 17.80 16.83
N LYS A 44 -2.82 17.74 15.80
CA LYS A 44 -3.22 17.71 14.38
C LYS A 44 -2.94 16.38 13.67
N GLN A 45 -1.92 15.65 14.14
CA GLN A 45 -1.45 14.40 13.54
C GLN A 45 -0.97 13.41 14.61
N ARG A 46 -0.78 12.16 14.21
CA ARG A 46 -0.13 11.14 15.03
C ARG A 46 1.37 11.13 14.78
N PHE A 47 2.11 10.73 15.81
CA PHE A 47 3.55 10.51 15.77
C PHE A 47 3.84 9.05 16.14
N LEU A 48 4.49 8.34 15.22
CA LEU A 48 4.73 6.90 15.31
C LEU A 48 6.23 6.65 15.46
N GLY A 49 6.60 5.56 16.12
CA GLY A 49 8.00 5.17 16.21
C GLY A 49 8.85 6.19 16.99
N SER A 50 9.99 6.57 16.42
CA SER A 50 10.93 7.51 17.04
C SER A 50 10.31 8.89 17.28
N ALA A 51 9.48 9.37 16.35
CA ALA A 51 8.76 10.63 16.53
C ALA A 51 7.80 10.53 17.72
N GLY A 52 7.06 9.44 17.85
CA GLY A 52 6.17 9.21 18.98
C GLY A 52 6.91 9.19 20.33
N ALA A 53 8.07 8.51 20.38
CA ALA A 53 8.91 8.48 21.57
C ALA A 53 9.43 9.85 22.00
N ALA A 54 9.74 10.74 21.04
CA ALA A 54 10.16 12.11 21.34
C ALA A 54 9.06 12.94 22.04
N PHE A 55 7.78 12.67 21.73
CA PHE A 55 6.64 13.35 22.35
C PHE A 55 6.14 12.71 23.64
N ALA A 56 6.58 11.49 23.98
CA ALA A 56 6.07 10.71 25.11
C ALA A 56 6.13 11.44 26.46
N THR A 57 7.16 12.27 26.67
CA THR A 57 7.31 13.06 27.89
C THR A 57 6.43 14.30 27.93
N ALA A 58 6.15 14.92 26.78
CA ALA A 58 5.31 16.10 26.69
C ALA A 58 3.82 15.73 26.77
N ASN A 59 3.43 14.62 26.14
CA ASN A 59 2.04 14.19 25.97
C ASN A 59 1.80 12.77 26.52
N PRO A 60 2.05 12.51 27.82
CA PRO A 60 2.01 11.14 28.36
C PRO A 60 0.63 10.49 28.30
N THR A 61 -0.46 11.26 28.43
CA THR A 61 -1.85 10.77 28.40
C THR A 61 -2.34 10.42 26.99
N SER A 62 -1.67 10.94 25.96
CA SER A 62 -1.97 10.67 24.54
C SER A 62 -0.87 9.84 23.88
N THR A 63 0.04 9.26 24.66
CA THR A 63 1.12 8.40 24.17
C THR A 63 0.92 6.97 24.65
N ILE A 64 0.68 6.07 23.70
CA ILE A 64 0.44 4.67 23.95
C ILE A 64 1.73 3.90 23.67
N SER A 65 2.13 3.10 24.64
CA SER A 65 3.26 2.18 24.57
C SER A 65 2.88 0.85 25.23
N GLN A 66 3.77 -0.13 25.18
CA GLN A 66 3.58 -1.45 25.79
C GLN A 66 2.35 -2.24 25.27
N ILE A 67 1.98 -2.01 24.00
CA ILE A 67 0.74 -2.54 23.42
C ILE A 67 0.71 -4.08 23.38
N LYS A 68 1.90 -4.71 23.28
CA LYS A 68 2.08 -6.18 23.28
C LYS A 68 1.49 -6.83 24.54
N ARG A 69 1.46 -6.12 25.67
CA ARG A 69 0.87 -6.64 26.93
C ARG A 69 -0.66 -6.54 26.99
N LEU A 70 -1.27 -5.65 26.21
CA LEU A 70 -2.71 -5.37 26.26
C LEU A 70 -3.50 -6.17 25.22
N ILE A 71 -2.84 -6.61 24.16
CA ILE A 71 -3.47 -7.31 23.04
C ILE A 71 -4.11 -8.63 23.50
N GLY A 72 -5.37 -8.85 23.11
CA GLY A 72 -6.14 -10.05 23.44
C GLY A 72 -6.35 -10.31 24.93
N LYS A 73 -6.20 -9.28 25.79
CA LYS A 73 -6.55 -9.32 27.21
C LYS A 73 -7.94 -8.73 27.44
N LEU A 74 -8.67 -9.29 28.40
CA LEU A 74 -9.93 -8.72 28.84
C LEU A 74 -9.67 -7.63 29.89
N TYR A 75 -10.50 -6.59 29.91
CA TYR A 75 -10.35 -5.45 30.81
C TYR A 75 -10.27 -5.87 32.29
N LYS A 76 -11.15 -6.80 32.68
CA LYS A 76 -11.24 -7.32 34.05
C LYS A 76 -10.03 -8.15 34.47
N GLU A 77 -9.33 -8.77 33.52
CA GLU A 77 -8.15 -9.59 33.80
C GLU A 77 -6.92 -8.75 34.16
N VAL A 78 -6.86 -7.50 33.68
CA VAL A 78 -5.68 -6.64 33.81
C VAL A 78 -5.98 -5.27 34.43
N GLU A 79 -7.12 -5.10 35.10
CA GLU A 79 -7.56 -3.81 35.64
C GLU A 79 -6.51 -3.14 36.54
N GLY A 80 -5.80 -3.93 37.36
CA GLY A 80 -4.72 -3.42 38.22
C GLY A 80 -3.54 -2.86 37.42
N ASP A 81 -3.13 -3.54 36.35
CA ASP A 81 -2.06 -3.10 35.45
C ASP A 81 -2.47 -1.85 34.66
N LEU A 82 -3.74 -1.77 34.24
CA LEU A 82 -4.26 -0.63 33.48
C LEU A 82 -4.19 0.69 34.27
N LYS A 83 -4.42 0.63 35.59
CA LYS A 83 -4.32 1.80 36.49
C LYS A 83 -2.91 2.40 36.59
N LEU A 84 -1.89 1.66 36.18
CA LEU A 84 -0.49 2.11 36.19
C LEU A 84 -0.10 2.83 34.89
N LEU A 85 -0.93 2.76 33.85
CA LEU A 85 -0.68 3.39 32.56
C LEU A 85 -1.02 4.89 32.62
N PRO A 86 -0.31 5.73 31.86
CA PRO A 86 -0.53 7.19 31.88
C PRO A 86 -1.78 7.63 31.12
N PHE A 87 -2.47 6.72 30.43
CA PHE A 87 -3.65 7.00 29.61
C PHE A 87 -4.89 6.30 30.17
N ALA A 88 -6.06 6.88 29.89
CA ALA A 88 -7.32 6.36 30.37
C ALA A 88 -7.75 5.11 29.59
N THR A 89 -8.40 4.18 30.28
CA THR A 89 -8.94 2.96 29.69
C THR A 89 -10.33 2.64 30.21
N SER A 90 -11.13 1.95 29.40
CA SER A 90 -12.48 1.49 29.76
C SER A 90 -12.75 0.08 29.23
N GLU A 91 -13.78 -0.59 29.78
CA GLU A 91 -14.23 -1.89 29.30
C GLU A 91 -15.04 -1.71 28.00
N GLY A 92 -14.65 -2.46 26.96
CA GLY A 92 -15.34 -2.47 25.68
C GLY A 92 -16.61 -3.35 25.68
N PRO A 93 -17.43 -3.28 24.62
CA PRO A 93 -18.72 -3.99 24.55
C PRO A 93 -18.63 -5.51 24.73
N ARG A 94 -17.48 -6.10 24.39
CA ARG A 94 -17.20 -7.54 24.49
C ARG A 94 -16.19 -7.86 25.59
N GLY A 95 -16.06 -7.01 26.61
CA GLY A 95 -15.13 -7.20 27.73
C GLY A 95 -13.65 -6.91 27.43
N GLY A 96 -13.30 -6.58 26.18
CA GLY A 96 -11.96 -6.14 25.79
C GLY A 96 -11.59 -4.75 26.33
N ILE A 97 -10.36 -4.31 26.07
CA ILE A 97 -9.85 -3.02 26.52
C ILE A 97 -10.14 -1.93 25.48
N LEU A 98 -10.61 -0.77 25.93
CA LEU A 98 -10.63 0.47 25.15
C LEU A 98 -9.65 1.47 25.76
N ILE A 99 -8.86 2.12 24.90
CA ILE A 99 -7.93 3.20 25.22
C ILE A 99 -8.60 4.51 24.84
N GLU A 100 -8.69 5.45 25.78
CA GLU A 100 -9.37 6.72 25.59
C GLU A 100 -8.39 7.89 25.59
N LEU A 101 -8.50 8.76 24.60
CA LEU A 101 -7.64 9.93 24.47
C LEU A 101 -8.34 11.10 23.77
N GLN A 102 -7.77 12.30 23.90
CA GLN A 102 -8.19 13.47 23.13
C GLN A 102 -7.31 13.62 21.89
N TYR A 103 -7.94 13.75 20.73
CA TYR A 103 -7.27 13.97 19.45
C TYR A 103 -8.15 14.83 18.55
N LEU A 104 -7.57 15.79 17.83
CA LEU A 104 -8.32 16.76 17.02
C LEU A 104 -9.46 17.44 17.81
N LYS A 105 -9.20 17.80 19.07
CA LYS A 105 -10.16 18.41 20.01
C LYS A 105 -11.43 17.58 20.27
N THR A 106 -11.40 16.29 19.95
CA THR A 106 -12.51 15.35 20.16
C THR A 106 -12.03 14.14 20.97
N LYS A 107 -12.97 13.43 21.62
CA LYS A 107 -12.65 12.19 22.34
C LYS A 107 -12.59 11.04 21.34
N TRP A 108 -11.51 10.27 21.38
CA TRP A 108 -11.30 9.07 20.59
C TRP A 108 -11.16 7.86 21.50
N THR A 109 -11.64 6.72 21.01
CA THR A 109 -11.46 5.41 21.63
C THR A 109 -10.78 4.49 20.64
N PHE A 110 -9.84 3.67 21.12
CA PHE A 110 -9.13 2.69 20.32
C PHE A 110 -8.98 1.38 21.07
N THR A 111 -9.14 0.26 20.37
CA THR A 111 -8.74 -1.06 20.85
C THR A 111 -7.21 -1.22 20.78
N PRO A 112 -6.62 -2.10 21.60
CA PRO A 112 -5.21 -2.47 21.43
C PRO A 112 -4.85 -2.98 20.03
N VAL A 113 -5.80 -3.64 19.36
CA VAL A 113 -5.67 -4.15 17.99
C VAL A 113 -5.48 -3.00 17.00
N GLU A 114 -6.29 -1.94 17.11
CA GLU A 114 -6.16 -0.75 16.27
C GLU A 114 -4.79 -0.09 16.47
N ILE A 115 -4.36 0.14 17.71
CA ILE A 115 -3.05 0.75 18.00
C ILE A 115 -1.89 -0.09 17.45
N LEU A 116 -1.94 -1.42 17.62
CA LEU A 116 -0.95 -2.32 17.03
C LEU A 116 -0.99 -2.26 15.49
N GLY A 117 -2.18 -2.13 14.89
CA GLY A 117 -2.35 -1.92 13.46
C GLY A 117 -1.68 -0.64 12.96
N MET A 118 -1.78 0.46 13.72
CA MET A 118 -1.07 1.73 13.42
C MET A 118 0.46 1.52 13.43
N LEU A 119 0.97 0.82 14.44
CA LEU A 119 2.39 0.54 14.57
C LEU A 119 2.88 -0.35 13.42
N LEU A 120 2.15 -1.44 13.10
CA LEU A 120 2.46 -2.32 11.98
C LEU A 120 2.39 -1.58 10.63
N LYS A 121 1.44 -0.64 10.47
CA LYS A 121 1.35 0.22 9.29
C LYS A 121 2.60 1.09 9.14
N HIS A 122 3.08 1.66 10.23
CA HIS A 122 4.32 2.45 10.24
C HIS A 122 5.55 1.59 9.90
N LEU A 123 5.68 0.41 10.50
CA LEU A 123 6.78 -0.52 10.16
C LEU A 123 6.74 -0.95 8.70
N LYS A 124 5.54 -1.19 8.16
CA LYS A 124 5.34 -1.42 6.72
C LYS A 124 5.84 -0.24 5.89
N GLN A 125 5.48 1.00 6.23
CA GLN A 125 5.94 2.19 5.50
C GLN A 125 7.47 2.33 5.52
N ILE A 126 8.10 2.12 6.68
CA ILE A 126 9.58 2.10 6.79
C ILE A 126 10.16 1.04 5.85
N THR A 127 9.56 -0.15 5.83
CA THR A 127 10.01 -1.26 4.98
C THR A 127 9.88 -0.91 3.49
N GLU A 128 8.73 -0.38 3.07
CA GLU A 128 8.45 0.02 1.68
C GLU A 128 9.40 1.13 1.21
N LYS A 129 9.71 2.09 2.08
CA LYS A 129 10.69 3.16 1.80
C LYS A 129 12.11 2.60 1.65
N ASN A 130 12.53 1.68 2.52
CA ASN A 130 13.87 1.07 2.47
C ASN A 130 14.07 0.13 1.27
N LEU A 131 13.01 -0.52 0.81
CA LEU A 131 13.06 -1.53 -0.25
C LEU A 131 12.57 -1.03 -1.60
N GLU A 132 12.05 0.21 -1.66
CA GLU A 132 11.45 0.82 -2.86
C GLU A 132 10.43 -0.10 -3.55
N SER A 133 9.71 -0.90 -2.76
CA SER A 133 8.79 -1.92 -3.23
C SER A 133 7.66 -2.16 -2.24
N ALA A 134 6.48 -2.52 -2.75
CA ALA A 134 5.32 -2.82 -1.93
C ALA A 134 5.55 -4.05 -1.04
N VAL A 135 5.04 -3.98 0.20
CA VAL A 135 5.16 -5.04 1.19
C VAL A 135 3.77 -5.54 1.57
N VAL A 136 3.54 -6.84 1.34
CA VAL A 136 2.26 -7.50 1.65
C VAL A 136 2.53 -8.70 2.54
N ASP A 137 3.33 -9.66 2.07
CA ASP A 137 3.63 -10.87 2.81
C ASP A 137 4.75 -10.66 3.84
N CYS A 138 4.59 -11.24 5.03
CA CYS A 138 5.58 -11.15 6.10
C CYS A 138 5.53 -12.34 7.06
N VAL A 139 6.53 -12.45 7.93
CA VAL A 139 6.48 -13.29 9.14
C VAL A 139 6.64 -12.39 10.35
N ILE A 140 5.84 -12.63 11.39
CA ILE A 140 5.85 -11.82 12.62
C ILE A 140 6.23 -12.70 13.80
N GLY A 141 7.20 -12.26 14.59
CA GLY A 141 7.59 -12.84 15.87
C GLY A 141 6.56 -12.55 16.95
N ILE A 142 6.20 -13.56 17.73
CA ILE A 142 5.29 -13.44 18.88
C ILE A 142 5.85 -14.24 20.07
N PRO A 143 5.49 -13.90 21.32
CA PRO A 143 5.87 -14.70 22.46
C PRO A 143 5.29 -16.11 22.37
N SER A 144 6.03 -17.10 22.86
CA SER A 144 5.56 -18.48 22.86
C SER A 144 4.24 -18.62 23.62
N TYR A 145 4.10 -17.88 24.72
CA TYR A 145 2.93 -17.91 25.60
C TYR A 145 1.66 -17.24 25.06
N PHE A 146 1.68 -16.64 23.88
CA PHE A 146 0.46 -16.07 23.32
C PHE A 146 -0.64 -17.13 23.14
N THR A 147 -1.83 -16.81 23.64
CA THR A 147 -3.04 -17.63 23.49
C THR A 147 -3.62 -17.52 22.08
N ASP A 148 -4.60 -18.37 21.78
CA ASP A 148 -5.33 -18.39 20.51
C ASP A 148 -5.94 -17.02 20.20
N LEU A 149 -6.63 -16.42 21.18
CA LEU A 149 -7.19 -15.08 21.06
C LEU A 149 -6.12 -14.03 20.73
N GLN A 150 -4.99 -14.02 21.45
CA GLN A 150 -3.92 -13.05 21.19
C GLN A 150 -3.29 -13.21 19.80
N ARG A 151 -3.15 -14.46 19.32
CA ARG A 151 -2.68 -14.76 17.95
C ARG A 151 -3.64 -14.23 16.90
N ARG A 152 -4.95 -14.45 17.08
CA ARG A 152 -5.99 -13.89 16.19
C ARG A 152 -5.95 -12.36 16.18
N MET A 153 -5.90 -11.72 17.35
CA MET A 153 -5.81 -10.26 17.47
C MET A 153 -4.54 -9.68 16.79
N TYR A 154 -3.43 -10.43 16.79
CA TYR A 154 -2.23 -10.05 16.03
C TYR A 154 -2.43 -10.13 14.52
N LEU A 155 -3.12 -11.16 14.02
CA LEU A 155 -3.48 -11.28 12.61
C LEU A 155 -4.45 -10.16 12.19
N ASP A 156 -5.39 -9.81 13.06
CA ASP A 156 -6.33 -8.70 12.85
C ASP A 156 -5.62 -7.35 12.76
N ALA A 157 -4.66 -7.08 13.65
CA ALA A 157 -3.82 -5.88 13.57
C ALA A 157 -2.99 -5.84 12.28
N ALA A 158 -2.43 -6.97 11.85
CA ALA A 158 -1.72 -7.06 10.58
C ALA A 158 -2.66 -6.80 9.39
N LEU A 159 -3.88 -7.31 9.46
CA LEU A 159 -4.92 -7.10 8.46
C LEU A 159 -5.32 -5.62 8.36
N ILE A 160 -5.42 -4.89 9.48
CA ILE A 160 -5.64 -3.43 9.51
C ILE A 160 -4.49 -2.69 8.82
N ALA A 161 -3.24 -3.10 9.07
CA ALA A 161 -2.06 -2.51 8.43
C ALA A 161 -1.94 -2.83 6.92
N GLY A 162 -2.74 -3.78 6.43
CA GLY A 162 -2.66 -4.30 5.06
C GLY A 162 -1.44 -5.19 4.85
N LEU A 163 -1.07 -5.96 5.87
CA LEU A 163 -0.07 -7.03 5.84
C LEU A 163 -0.79 -8.38 5.84
N LYS A 164 -0.15 -9.38 5.22
CA LYS A 164 -0.57 -10.78 5.23
C LYS A 164 0.52 -11.63 5.89
N PRO A 165 0.40 -11.95 7.18
CA PRO A 165 1.35 -12.83 7.84
C PRO A 165 1.27 -14.24 7.23
N LEU A 166 2.37 -14.71 6.64
CA LEU A 166 2.53 -16.10 6.16
C LEU A 166 2.66 -17.07 7.34
N ARG A 167 3.21 -16.58 8.45
CA ARG A 167 3.35 -17.32 9.71
C ARG A 167 3.49 -16.34 10.87
N LEU A 168 2.84 -16.65 11.98
CA LEU A 168 3.25 -16.16 13.30
C LEU A 168 4.25 -17.19 13.85
N ILE A 169 5.46 -16.76 14.19
CA ILE A 169 6.52 -17.64 14.70
C ILE A 169 6.81 -17.25 16.14
N HIS A 170 7.09 -18.23 17.01
CA HIS A 170 7.51 -17.89 18.36
C HIS A 170 8.88 -17.20 18.35
N ASP A 171 9.08 -16.18 19.19
CA ASP A 171 10.31 -15.39 19.28
C ASP A 171 11.53 -16.32 19.47
N GLY A 172 11.45 -17.25 20.43
CA GLY A 172 12.48 -18.27 20.68
C GLY A 172 12.75 -19.21 19.51
N THR A 173 11.72 -19.58 18.75
CA THR A 173 11.87 -20.42 17.54
C THR A 173 12.54 -19.64 16.41
N ALA A 174 12.24 -18.35 16.25
CA ALA A 174 12.92 -17.48 15.30
C ALA A 174 14.41 -17.30 15.66
N ILE A 175 14.71 -17.11 16.95
CA ILE A 175 16.09 -17.04 17.47
C ILE A 175 16.85 -18.34 17.14
N ALA A 176 16.26 -19.49 17.48
CA ALA A 176 16.84 -20.80 17.23
C ALA A 176 17.05 -21.07 15.72
N LEU A 177 16.12 -20.64 14.86
CA LEU A 177 16.30 -20.70 13.40
C LEU A 177 17.48 -19.86 12.92
N GLY A 178 17.60 -18.63 13.41
CA GLY A 178 18.75 -17.77 13.11
C GLY A 178 20.07 -18.44 13.51
N TYR A 179 20.11 -19.05 14.68
CA TYR A 179 21.28 -19.79 15.17
C TYR A 179 21.61 -20.99 14.29
N GLY A 180 20.65 -21.90 14.10
CA GLY A 180 20.85 -23.16 13.37
C GLY A 180 21.13 -23.01 11.87
N MET A 181 20.65 -21.92 11.26
CA MET A 181 20.91 -21.65 9.85
C MET A 181 22.39 -21.28 9.61
N TYR A 182 22.98 -20.46 10.48
CA TYR A 182 24.33 -19.92 10.31
C TYR A 182 25.43 -20.77 10.96
N LYS A 183 25.10 -21.55 11.98
CA LYS A 183 26.04 -22.47 12.61
C LYS A 183 26.27 -23.72 11.75
N THR A 184 27.52 -24.13 11.60
CA THR A 184 27.93 -25.21 10.67
C THR A 184 28.59 -26.41 11.34
N ASP A 185 28.92 -26.31 12.63
CA ASP A 185 29.69 -27.27 13.43
C ASP A 185 28.80 -28.13 14.33
N PHE A 186 27.62 -28.52 13.85
CA PHE A 186 26.78 -29.47 14.57
C PHE A 186 27.35 -30.89 14.48
N SER A 187 27.34 -31.61 15.60
CA SER A 187 27.83 -32.99 15.64
C SER A 187 26.97 -33.91 14.77
N GLU A 188 27.62 -34.85 14.06
CA GLU A 188 26.93 -35.97 13.41
C GLU A 188 26.61 -37.11 14.40
N SER A 189 27.17 -37.07 15.62
CA SER A 189 27.02 -38.13 16.62
C SER A 189 25.77 -38.02 17.50
N GLY A 190 24.87 -37.07 17.20
CA GLY A 190 23.63 -36.84 17.94
C GLY A 190 23.27 -35.35 18.10
N PRO A 191 22.09 -35.06 18.66
CA PRO A 191 21.57 -33.70 18.72
C PRO A 191 22.40 -32.82 19.67
N THR A 192 22.70 -31.61 19.20
CA THR A 192 23.30 -30.56 20.03
C THR A 192 22.18 -29.75 20.68
N ASN A 193 22.02 -29.87 21.99
CA ASN A 193 20.98 -29.16 22.73
C ASN A 193 21.45 -27.76 23.11
N VAL A 194 20.74 -26.73 22.66
CA VAL A 194 21.03 -25.32 22.96
C VAL A 194 19.81 -24.69 23.62
N MET A 195 20.03 -24.04 24.75
CA MET A 195 19.00 -23.29 25.44
C MET A 195 19.13 -21.80 25.12
N PHE A 196 18.07 -21.19 24.64
CA PHE A 196 17.98 -19.75 24.42
C PHE A 196 17.21 -19.12 25.58
N VAL A 197 17.84 -18.16 26.26
CA VAL A 197 17.24 -17.38 27.35
C VAL A 197 17.08 -15.95 26.84
N ASP A 198 15.86 -15.56 26.52
CA ASP A 198 15.49 -14.22 26.08
C ASP A 198 14.87 -13.44 27.23
N ILE A 199 15.53 -12.36 27.66
CA ILE A 199 15.01 -11.47 28.69
C ILE A 199 14.79 -10.11 28.04
N GLY A 200 13.54 -9.90 27.60
CA GLY A 200 13.11 -8.71 26.88
C GLY A 200 12.76 -7.56 27.81
N HIS A 201 11.87 -6.68 27.33
CA HIS A 201 11.40 -5.54 28.12
C HIS A 201 10.34 -5.94 29.15
N CYS A 202 9.40 -6.83 28.84
CA CYS A 202 8.30 -7.20 29.74
C CYS A 202 8.24 -8.68 30.15
N ASP A 203 8.97 -9.54 29.47
CA ASP A 203 8.90 -10.98 29.65
C ASP A 203 10.28 -11.64 29.57
N THR A 204 10.35 -12.83 30.15
CA THR A 204 11.47 -13.76 30.05
C THR A 204 10.97 -15.01 29.37
N GLN A 205 11.56 -15.38 28.24
CA GLN A 205 11.23 -16.58 27.48
C GLN A 205 12.44 -17.50 27.41
N VAL A 206 12.23 -18.79 27.65
CA VAL A 206 13.26 -19.83 27.53
C VAL A 206 12.80 -20.85 26.52
N THR A 207 13.64 -21.11 25.53
CA THR A 207 13.41 -22.08 24.46
C THR A 207 14.56 -23.05 24.39
N LEU A 208 14.25 -24.34 24.49
CA LEU A 208 15.25 -25.41 24.37
C LEU A 208 15.11 -26.07 23.00
N ALA A 209 16.18 -26.06 22.21
CA ALA A 209 16.19 -26.63 20.87
C ALA A 209 17.29 -27.68 20.72
N ALA A 210 16.97 -28.76 20.00
CA ALA A 210 17.92 -29.75 19.51
C ALA A 210 18.29 -29.43 18.06
N PHE A 211 19.59 -29.44 17.77
CA PHE A 211 20.12 -29.19 16.43
C PHE A 211 20.87 -30.40 15.89
N GLU A 212 20.60 -30.74 14.64
CA GLU A 212 21.35 -31.71 13.82
C GLU A 212 21.67 -31.08 12.46
N PRO A 213 22.60 -31.65 11.67
CA PRO A 213 22.94 -31.10 10.35
C PRO A 213 21.70 -30.95 9.44
N GLY A 214 21.32 -29.70 9.15
CA GLY A 214 20.18 -29.38 8.27
C GLY A 214 18.80 -29.40 8.94
N GLU A 215 18.71 -29.63 10.25
CA GLU A 215 17.43 -29.58 10.96
C GLU A 215 17.52 -29.03 12.38
N MET A 216 16.38 -28.49 12.83
CA MET A 216 16.16 -28.11 14.22
C MET A 216 14.81 -28.60 14.71
N LYS A 217 14.76 -28.95 15.99
CA LYS A 217 13.54 -29.28 16.71
C LYS A 217 13.48 -28.51 18.02
N ILE A 218 12.37 -27.81 18.26
CA ILE A 218 12.10 -27.25 19.57
C ILE A 218 11.62 -28.37 20.49
N LEU A 219 12.28 -28.52 21.63
CA LEU A 219 11.95 -29.53 22.64
C LEU A 219 10.94 -28.96 23.64
N SER A 220 11.13 -27.71 24.07
CA SER A 220 10.23 -27.06 25.02
C SER A 220 10.31 -25.54 24.94
N HIS A 221 9.20 -24.90 25.33
CA HIS A 221 9.13 -23.48 25.65
C HIS A 221 8.65 -23.32 27.09
N SER A 222 9.21 -22.33 27.78
CA SER A 222 8.77 -21.88 29.09
C SER A 222 9.01 -20.38 29.22
N PHE A 223 8.36 -19.74 30.18
CA PHE A 223 8.34 -18.28 30.22
C PHE A 223 7.89 -17.75 31.58
N ASP A 224 8.23 -16.49 31.82
CA ASP A 224 7.60 -15.63 32.82
C ASP A 224 7.12 -14.36 32.09
N PRO A 225 5.80 -14.18 31.89
CA PRO A 225 5.24 -13.09 31.07
C PRO A 225 5.26 -11.73 31.79
N ASN A 226 5.71 -11.68 33.06
CA ASN A 226 5.77 -10.49 33.89
C ASN A 226 7.16 -10.36 34.56
N LEU A 227 8.21 -10.60 33.77
CA LEU A 227 9.60 -10.52 34.19
C LEU A 227 10.48 -10.06 33.02
N GLY A 228 10.71 -8.76 32.89
CA GLY A 228 11.63 -8.19 31.92
C GLY A 228 12.33 -6.95 32.44
N GLY A 229 13.07 -6.28 31.55
CA GLY A 229 13.81 -5.06 31.87
C GLY A 229 12.98 -3.95 32.53
N ARG A 230 11.68 -3.86 32.23
CA ARG A 230 10.74 -2.91 32.82
C ARG A 230 10.54 -3.14 34.31
N ASP A 231 10.44 -4.39 34.75
CA ASP A 231 10.16 -4.70 36.15
C ASP A 231 11.36 -4.32 37.03
N PHE A 232 12.57 -4.40 36.46
CA PHE A 232 13.78 -3.81 37.07
C PHE A 232 13.76 -2.28 37.06
N ASP A 233 13.22 -1.64 36.02
CA ASP A 233 13.04 -0.18 35.99
C ASP A 233 12.05 0.27 37.08
N GLU A 234 10.99 -0.48 37.35
CA GLU A 234 10.02 -0.16 38.41
C GLU A 234 10.64 -0.28 39.82
N VAL A 235 11.61 -1.19 40.03
CA VAL A 235 12.37 -1.24 41.29
C VAL A 235 13.11 0.08 41.54
N LEU A 236 13.79 0.59 40.51
CA LEU A 236 14.48 1.88 40.58
C LEU A 236 13.50 3.05 40.72
N PHE A 237 12.38 3.01 39.99
CA PHE A 237 11.33 4.03 40.06
C PHE A 237 10.78 4.14 41.48
N HIS A 238 10.45 3.01 42.13
CA HIS A 238 9.94 3.02 43.50
C HIS A 238 10.98 3.50 44.51
N HIS A 239 12.24 3.09 44.36
CA HIS A 239 13.34 3.57 45.20
C HIS A 239 13.50 5.09 45.10
N PHE A 240 13.64 5.64 43.90
CA PHE A 240 13.84 7.07 43.70
C PHE A 240 12.58 7.89 43.99
N ALA A 241 11.38 7.38 43.70
CA ALA A 241 10.14 8.07 44.07
C ALA A 241 10.01 8.21 45.60
N ALA A 242 10.36 7.16 46.36
CA ALA A 242 10.38 7.23 47.82
C ALA A 242 11.45 8.22 48.33
N GLN A 243 12.67 8.12 47.79
CA GLN A 243 13.77 9.03 48.14
C GLN A 243 13.42 10.50 47.86
N PHE A 244 12.80 10.79 46.71
CA PHE A 244 12.47 12.16 46.33
C PHE A 244 11.26 12.70 47.09
N ASN A 245 10.30 11.86 47.44
CA ASN A 245 9.23 12.25 48.35
C ASN A 245 9.77 12.58 49.75
N GLU A 246 10.74 11.80 50.25
CA GLU A 246 11.36 12.07 51.55
C GLU A 246 12.20 13.35 51.53
N LYS A 247 13.11 13.49 50.56
CA LYS A 247 14.12 14.56 50.49
C LYS A 247 13.59 15.88 49.94
N TYR A 248 12.75 15.83 48.91
CA TYR A 248 12.27 17.01 48.18
C TYR A 248 10.79 17.30 48.42
N LYS A 249 10.07 16.44 49.16
CA LYS A 249 8.63 16.56 49.45
C LYS A 249 7.76 16.62 48.19
N ILE A 250 8.18 15.94 47.13
CA ILE A 250 7.42 15.83 45.88
C ILE A 250 6.84 14.42 45.71
N ASP A 251 5.55 14.35 45.38
CA ASP A 251 4.92 13.08 45.01
C ASP A 251 4.96 12.89 43.49
N VAL A 252 5.96 12.14 43.03
CA VAL A 252 6.14 11.82 41.61
C VAL A 252 5.00 10.94 41.08
N LYS A 253 4.42 10.07 41.93
CA LYS A 253 3.39 9.10 41.51
C LYS A 253 2.06 9.78 41.20
N ALA A 254 1.75 10.87 41.90
CA ALA A 254 0.56 11.68 41.65
C ALA A 254 0.63 12.49 40.32
N ASN A 255 1.80 12.62 39.71
CA ASN A 255 2.00 13.40 38.48
C ASN A 255 2.46 12.51 37.32
N ALA A 256 1.59 12.32 36.32
CA ALA A 256 1.86 11.46 35.17
C ALA A 256 3.14 11.87 34.39
N ARG A 257 3.34 13.17 34.17
CA ARG A 257 4.53 13.69 33.46
C ARG A 257 5.81 13.43 34.25
N ALA A 258 5.81 13.69 35.56
CA ALA A 258 6.95 13.43 36.42
C ALA A 258 7.25 11.92 36.49
N SER A 259 6.22 11.09 36.58
CA SER A 259 6.34 9.63 36.57
C SER A 259 7.00 9.10 35.31
N VAL A 260 6.57 9.56 34.12
CA VAL A 260 7.19 9.16 32.85
C VAL A 260 8.66 9.60 32.78
N ARG A 261 8.97 10.83 33.20
CA ARG A 261 10.36 11.35 33.22
C ARG A 261 11.27 10.58 34.17
N LEU A 262 10.77 10.22 35.35
CA LEU A 262 11.52 9.43 36.31
C LEU A 262 11.76 8.02 35.78
N ARG A 263 10.76 7.35 35.20
CA ARG A 263 10.93 6.02 34.57
C ARG A 263 11.97 6.02 33.46
N ALA A 264 11.90 6.99 32.54
CA ALA A 264 12.88 7.14 31.47
C ALA A 264 14.31 7.37 32.00
N SER A 265 14.43 8.04 33.15
CA SER A 265 15.73 8.24 33.83
C SER A 265 16.19 6.97 34.55
N CYS A 266 15.28 6.21 35.15
CA CYS A 266 15.57 4.91 35.79
C CYS A 266 16.07 3.89 34.77
N GLU A 267 15.48 3.84 33.58
CA GLU A 267 15.94 2.99 32.49
C GLU A 267 17.39 3.31 32.08
N LYS A 268 17.73 4.61 31.98
CA LYS A 268 19.12 5.05 31.73
C LYS A 268 20.04 4.63 32.86
N VAL A 269 19.64 4.82 34.13
CA VAL A 269 20.41 4.39 35.31
C VAL A 269 20.67 2.90 35.27
N LYS A 270 19.65 2.06 35.02
CA LYS A 270 19.80 0.60 34.85
C LYS A 270 20.86 0.26 33.80
N LYS A 271 20.80 0.91 32.62
CA LYS A 271 21.79 0.70 31.54
C LYS A 271 23.20 1.12 31.95
N VAL A 272 23.35 2.22 32.70
CA VAL A 272 24.65 2.65 33.25
C VAL A 272 25.18 1.63 34.25
N LEU A 273 24.33 1.10 35.14
CA LEU A 273 24.69 0.08 36.14
C LEU A 273 25.10 -1.26 35.52
N SER A 274 24.65 -1.57 34.30
CA SER A 274 25.12 -2.75 33.57
C SER A 274 26.61 -2.65 33.22
N ALA A 275 27.15 -1.44 32.99
CA ALA A 275 28.56 -1.22 32.70
C ALA A 275 29.37 -0.79 33.93
N ASN A 276 28.81 0.07 34.78
CA ASN A 276 29.49 0.72 35.91
C ASN A 276 28.97 0.22 37.26
N ALA A 277 29.81 0.30 38.29
CA ALA A 277 29.45 -0.15 39.64
C ALA A 277 28.44 0.78 40.35
N GLU A 278 28.25 1.99 39.84
CA GLU A 278 27.38 3.02 40.40
C GLU A 278 26.85 3.94 39.31
N ALA A 279 25.76 4.64 39.61
CA ALA A 279 25.13 5.56 38.67
C ALA A 279 24.45 6.73 39.41
N PRO A 280 24.74 7.99 39.04
CA PRO A 280 23.97 9.14 39.48
C PRO A 280 22.66 9.25 38.68
N ILE A 281 21.64 9.83 39.31
CA ILE A 281 20.42 10.30 38.62
C ILE A 281 20.24 11.79 38.90
N SER A 282 20.00 12.57 37.85
CA SER A 282 19.74 14.00 37.95
C SER A 282 18.64 14.37 36.97
N ILE A 283 17.56 14.97 37.48
CA ILE A 283 16.42 15.41 36.66
C ILE A 283 16.07 16.83 37.06
N GLU A 284 16.16 17.74 36.10
CA GLU A 284 15.83 19.16 36.29
C GLU A 284 14.32 19.38 36.27
N CYS A 285 13.82 20.31 37.09
CA CYS A 285 12.41 20.71 37.15
C CYS A 285 11.46 19.49 37.11
N LEU A 286 11.68 18.46 37.94
CA LEU A 286 10.91 17.22 37.87
C LEU A 286 9.41 17.49 38.15
N ILE A 287 9.15 18.24 39.21
CA ILE A 287 7.84 18.81 39.57
C ILE A 287 8.06 20.28 39.96
N GLY A 288 7.34 21.19 39.29
CA GLY A 288 7.61 22.63 39.42
C GLY A 288 9.05 22.96 39.07
N ASP A 289 9.67 23.85 39.83
CA ASP A 289 11.08 24.24 39.66
C ASP A 289 12.05 23.43 40.53
N THR A 290 11.64 22.24 40.98
CA THR A 290 12.46 21.39 41.86
C THR A 290 13.34 20.44 41.05
N ASP A 291 14.65 20.66 41.13
CA ASP A 291 15.66 19.72 40.63
C ASP A 291 15.89 18.59 41.62
N VAL A 292 15.89 17.35 41.11
CA VAL A 292 16.17 16.17 41.94
C VAL A 292 17.50 15.54 41.57
N ARG A 293 18.23 15.10 42.60
CA ARG A 293 19.48 14.35 42.48
C ARG A 293 19.49 13.18 43.42
N GLY A 294 19.87 12.03 42.89
CA GLY A 294 20.03 10.77 43.59
C GLY A 294 21.24 10.01 43.09
N PHE A 295 21.52 8.89 43.73
CA PHE A 295 22.64 8.02 43.42
C PHE A 295 22.30 6.61 43.89
N ILE A 296 22.78 5.60 43.17
CA ILE A 296 22.62 4.20 43.54
C ILE A 296 23.82 3.37 43.08
N THR A 297 24.18 2.36 43.85
CA THR A 297 25.21 1.38 43.47
C THR A 297 24.58 0.15 42.82
N ARG A 298 25.36 -0.57 42.01
CA ARG A 298 24.94 -1.85 41.40
C ARG A 298 24.58 -2.87 42.47
N GLU A 299 25.34 -2.94 43.55
CA GLU A 299 25.09 -3.85 44.67
C GLU A 299 23.73 -3.58 45.33
N GLU A 300 23.42 -2.31 45.60
CA GLU A 300 22.13 -1.91 46.16
C GLU A 300 20.97 -2.22 45.20
N PHE A 301 21.11 -1.89 43.91
CA PHE A 301 20.12 -2.22 42.89
C PHE A 301 19.86 -3.73 42.81
N GLU A 302 20.92 -4.54 42.70
CA GLU A 302 20.82 -6.00 42.62
C GLU A 302 20.17 -6.59 43.89
N LYS A 303 20.46 -6.03 45.07
CA LYS A 303 19.81 -6.41 46.34
C LYS A 303 18.31 -6.09 46.33
N LEU A 304 17.93 -4.89 45.88
CA LEU A 304 16.52 -4.48 45.74
C LEU A 304 15.78 -5.34 44.72
N SER A 305 16.47 -5.83 43.69
CA SER A 305 15.93 -6.69 42.64
C SER A 305 16.03 -8.19 42.92
N SER A 306 16.48 -8.62 44.10
CA SER A 306 16.68 -10.05 44.45
C SER A 306 15.50 -10.96 44.10
N LYS A 307 14.27 -10.55 44.45
CA LYS A 307 13.04 -11.31 44.12
C LYS A 307 12.83 -11.50 42.61
N LEU A 308 13.24 -10.54 41.78
CA LEU A 308 13.16 -10.67 40.32
C LEU A 308 14.25 -11.60 39.79
N LEU A 309 15.47 -11.50 40.34
CA LEU A 309 16.60 -12.34 39.97
C LEU A 309 16.33 -13.83 40.26
N ASP A 310 15.72 -14.14 41.40
CA ASP A 310 15.35 -15.51 41.76
C ASP A 310 14.36 -16.13 40.76
N ARG A 311 13.45 -15.31 40.19
CA ARG A 311 12.46 -15.76 39.21
C ARG A 311 13.06 -16.11 37.85
N VAL A 312 14.22 -15.56 37.48
CA VAL A 312 14.88 -15.81 36.17
C VAL A 312 15.19 -17.30 35.96
N ILE A 313 15.48 -18.04 37.04
CA ILE A 313 15.85 -19.46 36.96
C ILE A 313 14.62 -20.36 36.78
N ILE A 314 13.42 -19.88 37.14
CA ILE A 314 12.20 -20.71 37.14
C ILE A 314 11.86 -21.20 35.73
N PRO A 315 11.79 -20.33 34.68
CA PRO A 315 11.59 -20.80 33.31
C PRO A 315 12.67 -21.80 32.86
N CYS A 316 13.94 -21.55 33.17
CA CYS A 316 15.04 -22.46 32.81
C CYS A 316 14.82 -23.88 33.34
N ARG A 317 14.42 -24.00 34.62
CA ARG A 317 14.12 -25.28 35.25
C ARG A 317 12.89 -25.96 34.63
N MET A 318 11.87 -25.18 34.28
CA MET A 318 10.67 -25.70 33.62
C MET A 318 10.97 -26.23 32.22
N ALA A 319 11.74 -25.50 31.40
CA ALA A 319 12.14 -25.95 30.08
C ALA A 319 12.90 -27.29 30.13
N LEU A 320 13.84 -27.45 31.07
CA LEU A 320 14.57 -28.70 31.29
C LEU A 320 13.63 -29.85 31.66
N LYS A 321 12.71 -29.60 32.59
CA LYS A 321 11.72 -30.60 33.03
C LYS A 321 10.80 -31.02 31.89
N ASP A 322 10.30 -30.06 31.11
CA ASP A 322 9.39 -30.32 29.99
C ASP A 322 10.07 -31.10 28.86
N ALA A 323 11.37 -30.90 28.67
CA ALA A 323 12.17 -31.63 27.69
C ALA A 323 12.75 -32.96 28.21
N ASP A 324 12.53 -33.29 29.48
CA ASP A 324 13.14 -34.44 30.17
C ASP A 324 14.68 -34.47 30.04
N LEU A 325 15.31 -33.31 30.22
CA LEU A 325 16.77 -33.16 30.12
C LEU A 325 17.37 -32.62 31.43
N SER A 326 18.55 -33.13 31.77
CA SER A 326 19.38 -32.62 32.84
C SER A 326 20.35 -31.54 32.35
N VAL A 327 20.87 -30.72 33.27
CA VAL A 327 21.75 -29.57 32.98
C VAL A 327 23.03 -29.98 32.22
N ASP A 328 23.56 -31.19 32.48
CA ASP A 328 24.74 -31.74 31.79
C ASP A 328 24.50 -32.01 30.30
N LYS A 329 23.24 -32.21 29.89
CA LYS A 329 22.87 -32.46 28.48
C LYS A 329 22.74 -31.20 27.65
N ILE A 330 22.87 -30.01 28.26
CA ILE A 330 22.82 -28.73 27.55
C ILE A 330 24.22 -28.39 27.04
N SER A 331 24.41 -28.34 25.73
CA SER A 331 25.70 -28.00 25.13
C SER A 331 26.05 -26.53 25.28
N THR A 332 25.07 -25.64 25.14
CA THR A 332 25.28 -24.17 25.17
C THR A 332 24.03 -23.46 25.68
N VAL A 333 24.22 -22.35 26.40
CA VAL A 333 23.15 -21.45 26.83
C VAL A 333 23.38 -20.10 26.16
N GLU A 334 22.53 -19.70 25.22
CA GLU A 334 22.60 -18.43 24.51
C GLU A 334 21.70 -17.40 25.18
N LEU A 335 22.27 -16.25 25.54
CA LEU A 335 21.58 -15.19 26.26
C LEU A 335 21.28 -13.99 25.34
N VAL A 336 19.99 -13.71 25.13
CA VAL A 336 19.47 -12.65 24.25
C VAL A 336 18.46 -11.74 24.98
N GLY A 337 17.94 -10.73 24.30
CA GLY A 337 17.06 -9.73 24.89
C GLY A 337 17.80 -8.63 25.65
N SER A 338 17.22 -7.43 25.70
CA SER A 338 17.87 -6.24 26.26
C SER A 338 18.02 -6.26 27.78
N GLY A 339 17.06 -6.87 28.50
CA GLY A 339 17.07 -7.04 29.95
C GLY A 339 18.17 -7.99 30.41
N SER A 340 18.62 -8.91 29.56
CA SER A 340 19.70 -9.86 29.89
C SER A 340 21.05 -9.20 30.18
N ARG A 341 21.23 -7.91 29.88
CA ARG A 341 22.49 -7.17 30.09
C ARG A 341 22.75 -6.81 31.56
N ILE A 342 21.83 -7.07 32.48
CA ILE A 342 22.04 -6.90 33.92
C ILE A 342 23.06 -7.97 34.39
N PRO A 343 24.24 -7.59 34.94
CA PRO A 343 25.30 -8.55 35.26
C PRO A 343 24.88 -9.67 36.22
N ALA A 344 24.01 -9.39 37.18
CA ALA A 344 23.48 -10.40 38.10
C ALA A 344 22.80 -11.58 37.39
N ILE A 345 22.11 -11.35 36.26
CA ILE A 345 21.43 -12.40 35.50
C ILE A 345 22.45 -13.43 35.02
N THR A 346 23.55 -12.99 34.40
CA THR A 346 24.60 -13.90 33.93
C THR A 346 25.22 -14.69 35.09
N ARG A 347 25.40 -14.08 36.26
CA ARG A 347 25.90 -14.78 37.46
C ARG A 347 24.95 -15.88 37.93
N TYR A 348 23.66 -15.55 38.05
CA TYR A 348 22.62 -16.51 38.45
C TYR A 348 22.51 -17.69 37.48
N LEU A 349 22.52 -17.40 36.17
CA LEU A 349 22.50 -18.45 35.14
C LEU A 349 23.77 -19.30 35.18
N THR A 350 24.95 -18.70 35.38
CA THR A 350 26.22 -19.44 35.50
C THR A 350 26.21 -20.37 36.71
N MET A 351 25.68 -19.92 37.84
CA MET A 351 25.53 -20.76 39.04
C MET A 351 24.56 -21.92 38.81
N PHE A 352 23.48 -21.71 38.05
CA PHE A 352 22.49 -22.75 37.78
C PHE A 352 22.94 -23.78 36.75
N PHE A 353 23.60 -23.36 35.66
CA PHE A 353 24.03 -24.26 34.59
C PHE A 353 25.45 -24.81 34.77
N GLU A 354 26.20 -24.31 35.76
CA GLU A 354 27.63 -24.60 35.97
C GLU A 354 28.48 -24.33 34.72
N LYS A 355 28.00 -23.44 33.85
CA LYS A 355 28.65 -23.00 32.61
C LYS A 355 28.24 -21.57 32.30
N GLU A 356 29.16 -20.84 31.68
CA GLU A 356 28.93 -19.43 31.33
C GLU A 356 27.99 -19.33 30.11
N PRO A 357 26.89 -18.55 30.19
CA PRO A 357 26.05 -18.27 29.02
C PRO A 357 26.81 -17.48 27.95
N THR A 358 26.61 -17.85 26.69
CA THR A 358 27.22 -17.21 25.53
C THR A 358 26.31 -16.13 24.93
N ARG A 359 26.90 -15.26 24.11
CA ARG A 359 26.20 -14.18 23.39
C ARG A 359 26.64 -14.15 21.93
N THR A 360 26.51 -15.28 21.24
CA THR A 360 26.94 -15.38 19.83
C THR A 360 25.97 -14.68 18.88
N LEU A 361 24.71 -14.53 19.31
CA LEU A 361 23.65 -13.85 18.58
C LEU A 361 23.60 -12.36 18.91
N ASN A 362 23.22 -11.54 17.93
CA ASN A 362 22.87 -10.15 18.20
C ASN A 362 21.53 -10.12 18.96
N ALA A 363 21.59 -9.70 20.23
CA ALA A 363 20.48 -9.77 21.18
C ALA A 363 19.23 -9.00 20.75
N SER A 364 19.33 -7.92 19.97
CA SER A 364 18.16 -7.13 19.53
C SER A 364 17.67 -7.50 18.12
N GLU A 365 18.51 -8.11 17.29
CA GLU A 365 18.17 -8.36 15.88
C GLU A 365 17.74 -9.81 15.61
N CYS A 366 18.05 -10.74 16.52
CA CYS A 366 17.94 -12.17 16.30
C CYS A 366 16.52 -12.64 15.95
N VAL A 367 15.49 -12.12 16.62
CA VAL A 367 14.08 -12.46 16.34
C VAL A 367 13.69 -12.02 14.93
N ALA A 368 13.88 -10.75 14.58
CA ALA A 368 13.52 -10.21 13.27
C ALA A 368 14.27 -10.94 12.14
N ARG A 369 15.57 -11.22 12.33
CA ARG A 369 16.37 -11.97 11.35
C ARG A 369 15.84 -13.40 11.17
N GLY A 370 15.51 -14.08 12.26
CA GLY A 370 14.85 -15.40 12.22
C GLY A 370 13.51 -15.37 11.49
N CYS A 371 12.70 -14.34 11.73
CA CYS A 371 11.43 -14.13 11.01
C CYS A 371 11.65 -13.94 9.51
N ALA A 372 12.65 -13.14 9.10
CA ALA A 372 12.96 -12.93 7.69
C ALA A 372 13.50 -14.21 7.02
N LEU A 373 14.31 -15.01 7.72
CA LEU A 373 14.72 -16.33 7.24
C LEU A 373 13.51 -17.25 7.04
N ARG A 374 12.59 -17.30 8.01
CA ARG A 374 11.38 -18.11 7.88
C ARG A 374 10.49 -17.62 6.73
N CYS A 375 10.36 -16.31 6.56
CA CYS A 375 9.64 -15.73 5.44
C CYS A 375 10.29 -16.11 4.10
N ALA A 376 11.63 -16.21 4.04
CA ALA A 376 12.36 -16.61 2.84
C ALA A 376 12.06 -18.07 2.47
N MET A 377 12.02 -18.96 3.47
CA MET A 377 11.66 -20.38 3.30
C MET A 377 10.23 -20.58 2.83
N LEU A 378 9.31 -19.69 3.22
CA LEU A 378 7.91 -19.72 2.80
C LEU A 378 7.67 -19.04 1.45
N SER A 379 8.64 -18.28 0.93
CA SER A 379 8.49 -17.56 -0.33
C SER A 379 8.69 -18.49 -1.53
N PRO A 380 7.76 -18.56 -2.48
CA PRO A 380 7.96 -19.33 -3.71
C PRO A 380 9.03 -18.73 -4.63
N SER A 381 9.40 -17.46 -4.39
CA SER A 381 10.30 -16.70 -5.27
C SER A 381 11.78 -16.78 -4.88
N LEU A 382 12.09 -17.22 -3.66
CA LEU A 382 13.44 -17.29 -3.11
C LEU A 382 13.78 -18.74 -2.79
N LYS A 383 14.79 -19.28 -3.48
CA LYS A 383 15.35 -20.58 -3.15
C LYS A 383 16.37 -20.41 -2.02
N VAL A 384 16.06 -20.98 -0.86
CA VAL A 384 16.94 -21.01 0.31
C VAL A 384 17.50 -22.42 0.51
N ARG A 385 18.48 -22.55 1.41
CA ARG A 385 19.01 -23.87 1.81
C ARG A 385 17.88 -24.69 2.43
N ASP A 386 17.77 -25.96 2.06
CA ASP A 386 16.84 -26.88 2.70
C ASP A 386 17.21 -27.01 4.18
N TYR A 387 16.26 -26.66 5.05
CA TYR A 387 16.43 -26.68 6.50
C TYR A 387 15.10 -27.06 7.14
N LYS A 388 15.06 -28.17 7.88
CA LYS A 388 13.82 -28.65 8.49
C LYS A 388 13.63 -28.00 9.86
N ILE A 389 12.40 -27.58 10.14
CA ILE A 389 12.02 -26.89 11.37
C ILE A 389 10.80 -27.57 11.94
N GLU A 390 10.94 -28.13 13.13
CA GLU A 390 9.83 -28.64 13.94
C GLU A 390 9.68 -27.74 15.18
N ASP A 391 8.55 -27.04 15.25
CA ASP A 391 8.20 -26.13 16.34
C ASP A 391 7.30 -26.85 17.36
N SER A 392 7.24 -26.39 18.60
CA SER A 392 6.52 -27.07 19.69
C SER A 392 5.48 -26.15 20.32
N PHE A 393 4.26 -26.65 20.53
CA PHE A 393 3.18 -25.85 21.11
C PHE A 393 3.22 -25.89 22.65
N PRO A 394 3.18 -24.73 23.34
CA PRO A 394 3.47 -24.67 24.78
C PRO A 394 2.32 -25.05 25.71
N TYR A 395 1.12 -25.29 25.17
CA TYR A 395 -0.08 -25.56 25.97
C TYR A 395 -0.71 -26.90 25.61
N SER A 396 -1.38 -27.50 26.58
CA SER A 396 -2.31 -28.60 26.36
C SER A 396 -3.69 -28.05 25.97
N ILE A 397 -4.28 -28.58 24.90
CA ILE A 397 -5.62 -28.23 24.43
C ILE A 397 -6.52 -29.47 24.52
N GLU A 398 -7.71 -29.29 25.07
CA GLU A 398 -8.72 -30.32 25.24
C GLU A 398 -10.08 -29.92 24.67
N ILE A 399 -10.89 -30.95 24.39
CA ILE A 399 -12.29 -30.82 24.05
C ILE A 399 -13.10 -31.57 25.13
N PRO A 400 -13.96 -30.89 25.89
CA PRO A 400 -14.92 -31.54 26.77
C PRO A 400 -15.85 -32.43 25.94
N SER A 401 -15.90 -33.73 26.23
CA SER A 401 -16.81 -34.66 25.57
C SER A 401 -17.79 -35.28 26.58
N PRO A 402 -18.97 -35.76 26.14
CA PRO A 402 -19.93 -36.45 27.02
C PRO A 402 -19.39 -37.73 27.69
N LYS A 403 -18.27 -38.29 27.22
CA LYS A 403 -17.61 -39.50 27.76
C LYS A 403 -16.34 -39.19 28.58
N GLY A 404 -16.01 -37.90 28.81
CA GLY A 404 -14.79 -37.43 29.48
C GLY A 404 -14.04 -36.37 28.69
N GLU A 405 -12.99 -35.80 29.26
CA GLU A 405 -12.11 -34.83 28.57
C GLU A 405 -11.23 -35.54 27.53
N PHE A 406 -11.27 -35.08 26.27
CA PHE A 406 -10.41 -35.59 25.20
C PHE A 406 -9.23 -34.64 24.99
N MET A 407 -8.01 -35.10 25.30
CA MET A 407 -6.78 -34.34 25.06
C MET A 407 -6.48 -34.31 23.56
N LEU A 408 -6.69 -33.15 22.94
CA LEU A 408 -6.55 -32.97 21.50
C LEU A 408 -5.10 -32.74 21.09
N PHE A 409 -4.44 -31.82 21.78
CA PHE A 409 -3.03 -31.48 21.57
C PHE A 409 -2.35 -31.39 22.93
N PRO A 410 -1.61 -32.43 23.37
CA PRO A 410 -0.79 -32.34 24.57
C PRO A 410 0.25 -31.22 24.45
N LYS A 411 0.61 -30.59 25.57
CA LYS A 411 1.78 -29.70 25.64
C LYS A 411 3.01 -30.37 25.01
N GLY A 412 3.76 -29.61 24.22
CA GLY A 412 4.91 -30.11 23.49
C GLY A 412 4.59 -30.64 22.08
N SER A 413 3.30 -30.76 21.72
CA SER A 413 2.89 -31.19 20.38
C SER A 413 3.51 -30.32 19.29
N SER A 414 4.03 -30.95 18.23
CA SER A 414 4.48 -30.21 17.06
C SER A 414 3.33 -29.53 16.33
N PHE A 415 3.59 -28.38 15.70
CA PHE A 415 2.60 -27.68 14.89
C PHE A 415 3.20 -27.08 13.61
N PRO A 416 2.46 -27.08 12.48
CA PRO A 416 1.05 -27.45 12.32
C PRO A 416 0.76 -28.95 12.48
N LYS A 417 -0.43 -29.30 12.99
CA LYS A 417 -0.84 -30.69 13.23
C LYS A 417 -2.34 -30.86 13.08
N VAL A 418 -2.76 -32.00 12.53
CA VAL A 418 -4.17 -32.39 12.41
C VAL A 418 -4.40 -33.63 13.25
N THR A 419 -5.44 -33.61 14.08
CA THR A 419 -5.89 -34.74 14.89
C THR A 419 -7.32 -35.06 14.53
N LYS A 420 -7.61 -36.33 14.28
CA LYS A 420 -8.96 -36.84 14.05
C LYS A 420 -9.54 -37.39 15.34
N MET A 421 -10.83 -37.19 15.55
CA MET A 421 -11.59 -37.83 16.63
C MET A 421 -12.96 -38.29 16.14
N GLU A 422 -13.48 -39.34 16.74
CA GLU A 422 -14.82 -39.85 16.48
C GLU A 422 -15.68 -39.61 17.72
N LEU A 423 -16.82 -38.95 17.54
CA LEU A 423 -17.76 -38.63 18.60
C LEU A 423 -19.14 -39.19 18.26
N GLN A 424 -19.77 -39.84 19.24
CA GLN A 424 -21.16 -40.26 19.13
C GLN A 424 -22.04 -39.21 19.81
N CYS A 425 -22.75 -38.40 19.03
CA CYS A 425 -23.44 -37.20 19.51
C CYS A 425 -24.76 -36.92 18.76
N ASN A 426 -25.59 -36.04 19.33
CA ASN A 426 -26.74 -35.47 18.62
C ASN A 426 -26.27 -34.27 17.79
N ILE A 427 -26.96 -34.00 16.68
CA ILE A 427 -26.70 -32.84 15.80
C ILE A 427 -27.96 -31.94 15.83
N PRO A 428 -27.83 -30.60 15.96
CA PRO A 428 -26.58 -29.84 16.01
C PRO A 428 -25.81 -30.02 17.33
N LEU A 429 -24.47 -29.98 17.23
CA LEU A 429 -23.54 -30.12 18.35
C LEU A 429 -22.79 -28.80 18.56
N CYS A 430 -22.59 -28.39 19.81
CA CYS A 430 -21.74 -27.26 20.17
C CYS A 430 -20.53 -27.79 20.94
N LEU A 431 -19.32 -27.61 20.40
CA LEU A 431 -18.07 -28.09 20.99
C LEU A 431 -17.24 -26.94 21.55
N PRO A 432 -17.19 -26.76 22.88
CA PRO A 432 -16.21 -25.87 23.48
C PRO A 432 -14.81 -26.45 23.31
N VAL A 433 -13.82 -25.60 23.05
CA VAL A 433 -12.40 -25.96 23.03
C VAL A 433 -11.68 -25.09 24.04
N ALA A 434 -10.89 -25.70 24.91
CA ALA A 434 -10.24 -25.00 26.00
C ALA A 434 -8.77 -25.44 26.17
N TYR A 435 -7.97 -24.55 26.74
CA TYR A 435 -6.71 -24.91 27.34
C TYR A 435 -6.96 -25.65 28.65
N ILE A 436 -6.14 -26.66 28.94
CA ILE A 436 -6.17 -27.30 30.25
C ILE A 436 -5.78 -26.26 31.31
N ASN A 437 -6.50 -26.25 32.43
CA ASN A 437 -6.18 -25.41 33.58
C ASN A 437 -4.96 -25.93 34.36
N GLU A 438 -3.80 -25.91 33.71
CA GLU A 438 -2.51 -26.23 34.31
C GLU A 438 -1.87 -24.98 34.94
N ARG A 439 -1.03 -25.18 35.97
CA ARG A 439 -0.28 -24.09 36.65
C ARG A 439 0.57 -23.21 35.71
N ASN A 440 0.87 -23.69 34.51
CA ASN A 440 1.71 -23.01 33.53
C ASN A 440 0.92 -22.09 32.59
N PHE A 441 -0.42 -22.18 32.59
CA PHE A 441 -1.24 -21.24 31.83
C PHE A 441 -1.18 -19.85 32.50
N PRO A 442 -1.04 -18.75 31.73
CA PRO A 442 -0.95 -17.41 32.31
C PRO A 442 -2.11 -17.12 33.26
N ALA A 443 -1.78 -16.78 34.51
CA ALA A 443 -2.77 -16.52 35.55
C ALA A 443 -3.74 -15.41 35.14
N GLY A 444 -5.02 -15.61 35.47
CA GLY A 444 -6.08 -14.63 35.23
C GLY A 444 -6.49 -14.49 33.76
N MET A 445 -6.10 -15.39 32.85
CA MET A 445 -6.63 -15.42 31.49
C MET A 445 -7.74 -16.46 31.32
N SER A 446 -8.67 -16.20 30.40
CA SER A 446 -9.64 -17.21 29.96
C SER A 446 -8.98 -18.45 29.35
N HIS A 447 -9.40 -19.63 29.80
CA HIS A 447 -9.00 -20.91 29.24
C HIS A 447 -9.78 -21.28 27.98
N LEU A 448 -10.94 -20.67 27.74
CA LEU A 448 -11.80 -20.99 26.60
C LEU A 448 -11.24 -20.36 25.32
N LEU A 449 -10.95 -21.18 24.31
CA LEU A 449 -10.52 -20.69 22.99
C LEU A 449 -11.73 -20.25 22.16
N GLY A 450 -12.81 -21.04 22.21
CA GLY A 450 -14.02 -20.79 21.44
C GLY A 450 -14.97 -21.98 21.51
N SER A 451 -16.14 -21.82 20.89
CA SER A 451 -17.11 -22.89 20.76
C SER A 451 -17.49 -23.10 19.29
N PHE A 452 -17.46 -24.35 18.83
CA PHE A 452 -17.70 -24.70 17.43
C PHE A 452 -19.05 -25.39 17.28
N GLY A 453 -19.96 -24.78 16.51
CA GLY A 453 -21.25 -25.38 16.16
C GLY A 453 -21.12 -26.28 14.93
N ILE A 454 -21.54 -27.54 15.04
CA ILE A 454 -21.51 -28.56 13.99
C ILE A 454 -22.95 -28.97 13.63
N GLY A 455 -23.31 -28.87 12.35
CA GLY A 455 -24.65 -29.18 11.81
C GLY A 455 -25.55 -27.94 11.62
N MET A 456 -26.72 -28.15 10.99
CA MET A 456 -27.71 -27.09 10.74
C MET A 456 -28.66 -26.92 11.93
N SER A 457 -29.12 -25.68 12.15
CA SER A 457 -29.78 -25.17 13.36
C SER A 457 -31.21 -25.67 13.66
N GLU A 458 -31.71 -26.70 12.98
CA GLU A 458 -33.02 -27.30 13.32
C GLU A 458 -32.80 -28.59 14.13
N PRO A 459 -33.29 -28.65 15.38
CA PRO A 459 -33.20 -29.87 16.18
C PRO A 459 -34.04 -30.96 15.50
N SER A 460 -33.37 -31.98 14.96
CA SER A 460 -34.05 -33.22 14.58
C SER A 460 -34.35 -34.00 15.84
N ASP A 461 -35.58 -34.49 15.97
CA ASP A 461 -35.89 -35.61 16.86
C ASP A 461 -35.13 -36.84 16.36
N ALA A 462 -33.85 -37.01 16.72
CA ALA A 462 -33.05 -38.12 16.23
C ALA A 462 -31.92 -38.55 17.18
N GLU A 463 -31.77 -39.87 17.21
CA GLU A 463 -30.79 -40.66 17.95
C GLU A 463 -29.34 -40.26 17.66
N LYS A 464 -28.42 -40.65 18.55
CA LYS A 464 -27.00 -40.31 18.45
C LYS A 464 -26.38 -40.86 17.16
N VAL A 465 -25.67 -40.01 16.42
CA VAL A 465 -24.91 -40.37 15.22
C VAL A 465 -23.41 -40.37 15.50
N ASP A 466 -22.65 -41.20 14.77
CA ASP A 466 -21.19 -41.20 14.82
C ASP A 466 -20.64 -40.14 13.86
N VAL A 467 -19.87 -39.19 14.39
CA VAL A 467 -19.28 -38.06 13.68
C VAL A 467 -17.75 -38.13 13.77
N GLU A 468 -17.07 -38.15 12.62
CA GLU A 468 -15.62 -37.92 12.52
C GLU A 468 -15.35 -36.43 12.42
N LEU A 469 -14.53 -35.90 13.33
CA LEU A 469 -14.04 -34.53 13.33
C LEU A 469 -12.55 -34.51 13.06
N SER A 470 -12.14 -33.62 12.15
CA SER A 470 -10.74 -33.28 11.89
C SER A 470 -10.48 -31.91 12.50
N VAL A 471 -9.68 -31.86 13.58
CA VAL A 471 -9.30 -30.61 14.24
C VAL A 471 -7.83 -30.33 13.99
N LYS A 472 -7.52 -29.09 13.62
CA LYS A 472 -6.21 -28.66 13.16
C LYS A 472 -5.67 -27.56 14.08
N LEU A 473 -4.43 -27.75 14.52
CA LEU A 473 -3.59 -26.67 15.02
C LEU A 473 -2.81 -26.13 13.81
N ASN A 474 -3.20 -24.96 13.32
CA ASN A 474 -2.72 -24.43 12.04
C ASN A 474 -1.27 -23.89 12.12
N ASN A 475 -0.77 -23.31 11.03
CA ASN A 475 0.59 -22.79 10.93
C ASN A 475 0.90 -21.61 11.89
N HIS A 476 -0.12 -20.96 12.44
CA HIS A 476 -0.02 -19.87 13.41
C HIS A 476 -0.13 -20.36 14.86
N GLY A 477 -0.44 -21.65 15.07
CA GLY A 477 -0.78 -22.19 16.37
C GLY A 477 -2.20 -21.82 16.82
N ILE A 478 -3.13 -21.66 15.87
CA ILE A 478 -4.56 -21.41 16.11
C ILE A 478 -5.34 -22.69 15.85
N VAL A 479 -6.34 -22.97 16.69
CA VAL A 479 -7.21 -24.16 16.55
C VAL A 479 -8.36 -23.89 15.58
N GLU A 480 -8.54 -24.78 14.61
CA GLU A 480 -9.60 -24.75 13.61
C GLU A 480 -10.22 -26.15 13.46
N ILE A 481 -11.53 -26.24 13.21
CA ILE A 481 -12.14 -27.50 12.75
C ILE A 481 -12.07 -27.52 11.23
N ASP A 482 -11.26 -28.44 10.70
CA ASP A 482 -10.96 -28.58 9.26
C ASP A 482 -12.10 -29.32 8.52
N SER A 483 -12.70 -30.34 9.15
CA SER A 483 -13.89 -31.00 8.62
C SER A 483 -14.68 -31.76 9.69
N ALA A 484 -15.98 -31.96 9.43
CA ALA A 484 -16.90 -32.75 10.25
C ALA A 484 -17.76 -33.62 9.33
N LYS A 485 -17.80 -34.94 9.57
CA LYS A 485 -18.45 -35.92 8.69
C LYS A 485 -19.23 -36.95 9.49
N ILE A 486 -20.42 -37.31 9.02
CA ILE A 486 -21.16 -38.45 9.58
C ILE A 486 -20.54 -39.75 9.05
N LEU A 487 -20.19 -40.67 9.94
CA LEU A 487 -19.74 -42.02 9.59
C LEU A 487 -20.97 -42.88 9.23
N GLU A 488 -20.92 -43.61 8.10
CA GLU A 488 -22.05 -44.47 7.68
C GLU A 488 -22.40 -45.49 8.77
N ASP A 489 -23.67 -45.48 9.18
CA ASP A 489 -24.21 -46.41 10.16
C ASP A 489 -24.19 -47.85 9.62
N LYS A 490 -23.68 -48.80 10.41
CA LYS A 490 -23.77 -50.25 10.08
C LYS A 490 -25.21 -50.75 10.12
N ASN A 491 -26.15 -49.97 10.66
CA ASN A 491 -27.57 -50.23 10.62
C ASN A 491 -28.29 -49.23 9.70
N ASN A 492 -29.23 -49.75 8.91
CA ASN A 492 -29.87 -49.12 7.73
C ASN A 492 -30.75 -47.86 8.00
N PHE A 493 -30.58 -47.12 9.09
CA PHE A 493 -31.53 -46.08 9.52
C PHE A 493 -31.21 -44.66 8.98
N ALA A 494 -29.94 -44.40 8.65
CA ALA A 494 -29.47 -43.16 8.03
C ALA A 494 -30.24 -42.74 6.74
N ARG A 495 -30.76 -43.70 5.96
CA ARG A 495 -31.35 -43.41 4.63
C ARG A 495 -32.50 -42.40 4.61
N ASN A 496 -33.34 -42.34 5.65
CA ASN A 496 -34.53 -41.47 5.63
C ASN A 496 -34.23 -40.00 5.98
N LEU A 497 -33.21 -39.73 6.82
CA LEU A 497 -32.71 -38.37 7.06
C LEU A 497 -31.86 -37.90 5.87
N TYR A 498 -31.11 -38.82 5.25
CA TYR A 498 -30.24 -38.57 4.10
C TYR A 498 -31.01 -38.16 2.83
N ALA A 499 -32.24 -38.64 2.65
CA ALA A 499 -33.06 -38.35 1.46
C ALA A 499 -33.64 -36.92 1.41
N ARG A 500 -33.75 -36.22 2.55
CA ARG A 500 -34.23 -34.82 2.59
C ARG A 500 -33.14 -33.78 2.37
N ILE A 501 -31.88 -34.13 2.60
CA ILE A 501 -30.75 -33.17 2.59
C ILE A 501 -29.88 -33.30 1.32
N LEU A 502 -29.87 -34.45 0.64
CA LEU A 502 -28.99 -34.69 -0.51
C LEU A 502 -29.69 -34.56 -1.87
N MET A 503 -29.53 -33.40 -2.52
CA MET A 503 -29.44 -33.29 -3.99
C MET A 503 -27.98 -33.19 -4.43
N ASP A 504 -27.07 -33.98 -3.82
CA ASP A 504 -25.70 -34.10 -4.30
C ASP A 504 -25.19 -35.55 -4.17
N ASN A 505 -24.59 -36.07 -5.23
CA ASN A 505 -24.26 -37.49 -5.44
C ASN A 505 -22.97 -37.92 -4.71
N SER A 506 -22.77 -37.51 -3.46
CA SER A 506 -21.61 -37.91 -2.65
C SER A 506 -21.99 -38.86 -1.51
N ARG A 507 -21.20 -39.93 -1.32
CA ARG A 507 -21.43 -40.94 -0.25
C ARG A 507 -21.01 -40.47 1.15
N VAL A 508 -20.62 -39.20 1.31
CA VAL A 508 -20.09 -38.62 2.55
C VAL A 508 -20.84 -37.32 2.85
N LEU A 509 -21.62 -37.28 3.92
CA LEU A 509 -22.27 -36.05 4.39
C LEU A 509 -21.29 -35.22 5.21
N ASN A 510 -20.79 -34.13 4.61
CA ASN A 510 -20.07 -33.09 5.34
C ASN A 510 -21.07 -32.24 6.13
N LEU A 511 -20.77 -32.00 7.40
CA LEU A 511 -21.57 -31.14 8.27
C LEU A 511 -21.09 -29.68 8.17
N SER A 512 -22.02 -28.74 8.29
CA SER A 512 -21.68 -27.32 8.43
C SER A 512 -20.93 -27.06 9.74
N ILE A 513 -19.93 -26.19 9.70
CA ILE A 513 -19.15 -25.78 10.87
C ILE A 513 -19.32 -24.27 11.03
N SER A 514 -19.61 -23.84 12.25
CA SER A 514 -19.66 -22.43 12.65
C SER A 514 -18.72 -22.23 13.83
N GLU A 515 -17.97 -21.14 13.82
CA GLU A 515 -17.04 -20.79 14.91
C GLU A 515 -17.65 -19.63 15.71
N ASN A 516 -17.85 -19.82 17.01
CA ASN A 516 -18.30 -18.78 17.92
C ASN A 516 -17.15 -18.40 18.85
N LEU A 517 -16.55 -17.25 18.57
CA LEU A 517 -15.46 -16.65 19.35
C LEU A 517 -16.01 -15.47 20.12
N GLU A 518 -16.23 -15.64 21.42
CA GLU A 518 -16.90 -14.65 22.27
C GLU A 518 -16.16 -13.29 22.32
N TYR A 519 -14.83 -13.30 22.26
CA TYR A 519 -13.99 -12.12 22.45
C TYR A 519 -13.21 -11.69 21.20
N ALA A 520 -13.35 -12.40 20.07
CA ALA A 520 -12.65 -12.03 18.84
C ALA A 520 -13.34 -10.88 18.11
N SER A 521 -12.55 -10.14 17.33
CA SER A 521 -13.04 -9.07 16.46
C SER A 521 -13.94 -9.63 15.38
N THR A 522 -15.05 -8.93 15.13
CA THR A 522 -15.95 -9.21 14.02
C THR A 522 -15.42 -8.65 12.71
N ASN A 523 -15.90 -9.18 11.58
CA ASN A 523 -15.57 -8.64 10.27
C ASN A 523 -15.99 -7.16 10.11
N ASP A 524 -17.08 -6.75 10.75
CA ASP A 524 -17.54 -5.36 10.73
C ASP A 524 -16.61 -4.44 11.53
N GLU A 525 -16.22 -4.82 12.75
CA GLU A 525 -15.24 -4.08 13.55
C GLU A 525 -13.89 -3.95 12.82
N LEU A 526 -13.43 -5.02 12.15
CA LEU A 526 -12.20 -4.98 11.35
C LEU A 526 -12.31 -4.06 10.14
N ARG A 527 -13.47 -4.02 9.49
CA ARG A 527 -13.74 -3.10 8.37
C ARG A 527 -13.76 -1.64 8.85
N GLU A 528 -14.40 -1.38 9.99
CA GLU A 528 -14.42 -0.05 10.60
C GLU A 528 -13.02 0.40 11.03
N ALA A 529 -12.25 -0.47 11.69
CA ALA A 529 -10.88 -0.21 12.09
C ALA A 529 -9.97 0.12 10.90
N LYS A 530 -10.11 -0.59 9.77
CA LYS A 530 -9.40 -0.29 8.52
C LYS A 530 -9.73 1.08 7.96
N GLU A 531 -11.02 1.43 7.90
CA GLU A 531 -11.45 2.72 7.37
C GLU A 531 -11.02 3.86 8.30
N LYS A 532 -11.08 3.65 9.62
CA LYS A 532 -10.57 4.58 10.62
C LYS A 532 -9.05 4.79 10.47
N GLU A 533 -8.28 3.72 10.30
CA GLU A 533 -6.83 3.83 10.06
C GLU A 533 -6.53 4.59 8.77
N LYS A 534 -7.27 4.32 7.69
CA LYS A 534 -7.12 5.04 6.42
C LYS A 534 -7.38 6.54 6.58
N LYS A 535 -8.41 6.93 7.33
CA LYS A 535 -8.72 8.35 7.63
C LYS A 535 -7.59 9.00 8.44
N LEU A 536 -7.06 8.30 9.44
CA LEU A 536 -5.97 8.82 10.26
C LEU A 536 -4.69 9.00 9.44
N VAL A 537 -4.33 8.04 8.59
CA VAL A 537 -3.17 8.17 7.68
C VAL A 537 -3.34 9.32 6.70
N GLN A 538 -4.55 9.53 6.15
CA GLN A 538 -4.81 10.67 5.27
C GLN A 538 -4.65 12.01 6.00
N GLN A 539 -5.09 12.07 7.26
CA GLN A 539 -4.88 13.24 8.11
C GLN A 539 -3.39 13.48 8.38
N ASP A 540 -2.63 12.44 8.71
CA ASP A 540 -1.19 12.53 8.94
C ASP A 540 -0.46 13.05 7.68
N ILE A 541 -0.77 12.49 6.50
CA ILE A 541 -0.19 12.93 5.21
C ILE A 541 -0.53 14.40 4.93
N LYS A 542 -1.79 14.80 5.11
CA LYS A 542 -2.22 16.19 4.87
C LYS A 542 -1.44 17.19 5.72
N VAL A 543 -1.17 16.86 6.98
CA VAL A 543 -0.43 17.74 7.89
C VAL A 543 1.05 17.80 7.49
N GLU A 544 1.66 16.68 7.15
CA GLU A 544 3.07 16.67 6.72
C GLU A 544 3.27 17.37 5.37
N ASP A 545 2.38 17.16 4.38
CA ASP A 545 2.43 17.84 3.08
C ASP A 545 2.32 19.37 3.24
N ALA A 546 1.42 19.85 4.10
CA ALA A 546 1.29 21.27 4.39
C ALA A 546 2.57 21.84 5.04
N LYS A 547 3.17 21.11 5.98
CA LYS A 547 4.42 21.49 6.65
C LYS A 547 5.61 21.51 5.68
N ASP A 548 5.70 20.54 4.77
CA ASP A 548 6.74 20.49 3.74
C ASP A 548 6.61 21.66 2.75
N GLN A 549 5.38 22.02 2.36
CA GLN A 549 5.16 23.20 1.51
C GLN A 549 5.45 24.51 2.24
N ARG A 550 5.12 24.61 3.53
CA ARG A 550 5.53 25.75 4.37
C ARG A 550 7.05 25.91 4.38
N ASN A 551 7.78 24.83 4.67
CA ASN A 551 9.25 24.83 4.69
C ASN A 551 9.84 25.17 3.32
N THR A 552 9.21 24.69 2.24
CA THR A 552 9.61 25.01 0.85
C THR A 552 9.42 26.50 0.55
N LEU A 553 8.29 27.07 0.95
CA LEU A 553 8.01 28.50 0.80
C LEU A 553 8.99 29.35 1.60
N GLU A 554 9.20 29.01 2.86
CA GLU A 554 10.14 29.71 3.76
C GLU A 554 11.56 29.68 3.20
N SER A 555 12.05 28.49 2.80
CA SER A 555 13.37 28.34 2.17
C SER A 555 13.47 29.16 0.88
N PHE A 556 12.42 29.19 0.07
CA PHE A 556 12.38 29.98 -1.16
C PHE A 556 12.45 31.49 -0.86
N VAL A 557 11.79 31.97 0.19
CA VAL A 557 11.84 33.38 0.61
C VAL A 557 13.27 33.78 0.97
N TYR A 558 13.96 33.00 1.81
CA TYR A 558 15.33 33.28 2.22
C TYR A 558 16.33 33.18 1.06
N ASP A 559 16.26 32.13 0.24
CA ASP A 559 17.12 31.95 -0.93
C ASP A 559 16.94 33.07 -1.96
N THR A 560 15.69 33.46 -2.24
CA THR A 560 15.40 34.56 -3.18
C THR A 560 15.94 35.89 -2.68
N ARG A 561 15.80 36.20 -1.38
CA ARG A 561 16.36 37.42 -0.78
C ARG A 561 17.89 37.48 -0.90
N SER A 562 18.57 36.34 -0.67
CA SER A 562 20.01 36.20 -0.88
C SER A 562 20.39 36.43 -2.35
N LYS A 563 19.70 35.78 -3.28
CA LYS A 563 19.95 35.94 -4.72
C LYS A 563 19.73 37.36 -5.22
N LEU A 564 18.69 38.05 -4.76
CA LEU A 564 18.41 39.45 -5.12
C LEU A 564 19.49 40.43 -4.68
N SER A 565 20.17 40.14 -3.56
CA SER A 565 21.29 40.95 -3.07
C SER A 565 22.65 40.52 -3.66
N GLY A 566 22.76 39.27 -4.11
CA GLY A 566 23.93 38.68 -4.76
C GLY A 566 23.76 38.49 -6.26
N ALA A 567 23.54 37.24 -6.70
CA ALA A 567 23.62 36.81 -8.10
C ALA A 567 22.69 37.57 -9.07
N TYR A 568 21.50 37.96 -8.63
CA TYR A 568 20.51 38.66 -9.46
C TYR A 568 20.68 40.18 -9.43
N ARG A 569 21.61 40.72 -8.62
CA ARG A 569 21.77 42.16 -8.40
C ARG A 569 21.95 42.96 -9.70
N SER A 570 22.72 42.44 -10.66
CA SER A 570 22.97 43.08 -11.96
C SER A 570 21.84 42.91 -12.98
N HIS A 571 20.88 42.03 -12.71
CA HIS A 571 19.84 41.62 -13.65
C HIS A 571 18.44 42.12 -13.25
N VAL A 572 18.33 42.74 -12.07
CA VAL A 572 17.08 43.25 -11.50
C VAL A 572 16.97 44.75 -11.73
N LYS A 573 15.77 45.25 -12.08
CA LYS A 573 15.49 46.70 -12.06
C LYS A 573 15.08 47.13 -10.65
N ASP A 574 15.32 48.38 -10.28
CA ASP A 574 14.99 48.87 -8.94
C ASP A 574 13.51 48.72 -8.58
N SER A 575 12.59 48.97 -9.53
CA SER A 575 11.15 48.77 -9.33
C SER A 575 10.74 47.30 -9.15
N GLU A 576 11.40 46.38 -9.87
CA GLU A 576 11.19 44.93 -9.71
C GLU A 576 11.73 44.45 -8.36
N LYS A 577 12.89 44.98 -7.96
CA LYS A 577 13.52 44.69 -6.68
C LYS A 577 12.62 45.07 -5.51
N GLU A 578 12.09 46.29 -5.54
CA GLU A 578 11.22 46.80 -4.48
C GLU A 578 9.92 46.00 -4.38
N LEU A 579 9.29 45.70 -5.52
CA LEU A 579 8.09 44.87 -5.57
C LEU A 579 8.33 43.47 -4.99
N ILE A 580 9.39 42.79 -5.41
CA ILE A 580 9.68 41.43 -4.93
C ILE A 580 10.08 41.46 -3.46
N THR A 581 10.94 42.38 -3.04
CA THR A 581 11.35 42.50 -1.63
C THR A 581 10.15 42.75 -0.72
N THR A 582 9.20 43.58 -1.15
CA THR A 582 7.95 43.82 -0.42
C THR A 582 7.08 42.56 -0.32
N ASN A 583 6.94 41.80 -1.41
CA ASN A 583 6.15 40.55 -1.39
C ASN A 583 6.84 39.44 -0.58
N LEU A 584 8.17 39.38 -0.61
CA LEU A 584 8.94 38.48 0.25
C LEU A 584 8.72 38.82 1.73
N GLN A 585 8.78 40.11 2.09
CA GLN A 585 8.51 40.55 3.48
C GLN A 585 7.09 40.19 3.90
N LYS A 586 6.07 40.53 3.11
CA LYS A 586 4.67 40.18 3.40
C LYS A 586 4.44 38.68 3.55
N THR A 587 5.17 37.87 2.79
CA THR A 587 5.07 36.41 2.88
C THR A 587 5.75 35.88 4.14
N GLU A 588 6.88 36.46 4.52
CA GLU A 588 7.56 36.14 5.78
C GLU A 588 6.70 36.53 6.98
N ASP A 589 6.15 37.76 7.00
CA ASP A 589 5.27 38.22 8.08
C ASP A 589 4.06 37.28 8.22
N TRP A 590 3.41 36.94 7.10
CA TRP A 590 2.30 35.98 7.09
C TRP A 590 2.70 34.59 7.59
N LEU A 591 3.91 34.11 7.27
CA LEU A 591 4.42 32.82 7.75
C LEU A 591 4.50 32.80 9.29
N TYR A 592 4.84 33.92 9.93
CA TYR A 592 5.01 33.97 11.39
C TYR A 592 3.77 34.41 12.16
N GLU A 593 2.84 35.15 11.54
CA GLU A 593 1.66 35.70 12.22
C GLU A 593 0.39 34.87 12.00
N ASP A 594 0.17 34.35 10.79
CA ASP A 594 -1.13 33.80 10.38
C ASP A 594 -1.06 32.32 9.91
N SER A 595 0.13 31.78 9.65
CA SER A 595 0.24 30.54 8.86
C SER A 595 0.04 29.21 9.59
N ASP A 596 -0.01 29.21 10.92
CA ASP A 596 0.09 27.98 11.74
C ASP A 596 -0.96 26.90 11.40
N ASP A 597 -2.09 27.25 10.80
CA ASP A 597 -3.19 26.35 10.42
C ASP A 597 -3.56 26.36 8.91
N GLU A 598 -2.71 26.96 8.07
CA GLU A 598 -3.01 27.13 6.64
C GLU A 598 -2.84 25.85 5.82
N SER A 599 -3.52 25.77 4.68
CA SER A 599 -3.51 24.56 3.85
C SER A 599 -2.29 24.49 2.93
N GLU A 600 -1.96 23.27 2.49
CA GLU A 600 -0.95 23.03 1.43
C GLU A 600 -1.17 23.94 0.20
N GLN A 601 -2.43 24.19 -0.16
CA GLN A 601 -2.80 24.99 -1.33
C GLN A 601 -2.48 26.47 -1.12
N ASP A 602 -2.62 26.98 0.10
CA ASP A 602 -2.34 28.38 0.44
C ASP A 602 -0.83 28.65 0.35
N TYR A 603 -0.02 27.75 0.92
CA TYR A 603 1.44 27.79 0.79
C TYR A 603 1.89 27.71 -0.68
N THR A 604 1.32 26.78 -1.43
CA THR A 604 1.62 26.58 -2.86
C THR A 604 1.23 27.80 -3.69
N GLY A 605 0.06 28.39 -3.43
CA GLY A 605 -0.43 29.58 -4.13
C GLY A 605 0.49 30.78 -3.94
N ARG A 606 0.98 31.00 -2.72
CA ARG A 606 1.98 32.05 -2.43
C ARG A 606 3.31 31.77 -3.11
N LEU A 607 3.79 30.52 -3.07
CA LEU A 607 5.03 30.12 -3.75
C LEU A 607 4.97 30.39 -5.25
N ILE A 608 3.86 30.00 -5.92
CA ILE A 608 3.65 30.23 -7.34
C ILE A 608 3.63 31.74 -7.65
N SER A 609 2.97 32.53 -6.80
CA SER A 609 2.88 33.98 -6.95
C SER A 609 4.26 34.64 -6.89
N LEU A 610 5.12 34.23 -5.94
CA LEU A 610 6.49 34.73 -5.84
C LEU A 610 7.37 34.27 -7.02
N LYS A 611 7.28 33.00 -7.41
CA LYS A 611 8.02 32.46 -8.57
C LYS A 611 7.70 33.22 -9.85
N LYS A 612 6.43 33.57 -10.07
CA LYS A 612 5.98 34.33 -11.23
C LYS A 612 6.59 35.75 -11.28
N LEU A 613 6.78 36.39 -10.12
CA LEU A 613 7.47 37.68 -10.05
C LEU A 613 8.97 37.56 -10.36
N LEU A 614 9.58 36.43 -9.98
CA LEU A 614 11.02 36.20 -10.12
C LEU A 614 11.43 35.72 -11.52
N GLU A 615 10.56 34.98 -12.22
CA GLU A 615 10.82 34.36 -13.53
C GLU A 615 11.49 35.28 -14.58
N PRO A 616 11.07 36.55 -14.78
CA PRO A 616 11.71 37.44 -15.76
C PRO A 616 13.17 37.79 -15.41
N ILE A 617 13.53 37.74 -14.13
CA ILE A 617 14.88 38.04 -13.64
C ILE A 617 15.76 36.80 -13.81
N GLU A 618 15.23 35.62 -13.45
CA GLU A 618 15.95 34.36 -13.64
C GLU A 618 16.23 34.12 -15.12
N ASN A 619 15.27 34.43 -16.00
CA ASN A 619 15.47 34.33 -17.45
C ASN A 619 16.63 35.22 -17.92
N ARG A 620 16.70 36.49 -17.47
CA ARG A 620 17.81 37.40 -17.78
C ARG A 620 19.16 36.87 -17.27
N TYR A 621 19.19 36.37 -16.04
CA TYR A 621 20.40 35.81 -15.43
C TYR A 621 20.88 34.54 -16.15
N ASN A 622 19.96 33.61 -16.44
CA ASN A 622 20.26 32.36 -17.13
C ASN A 622 20.72 32.60 -18.58
N GLU A 623 20.15 33.59 -19.26
CA GLU A 623 20.58 34.00 -20.60
C GLU A 623 22.03 34.50 -20.59
N GLU A 624 22.43 35.32 -19.61
CA GLU A 624 23.83 35.79 -19.50
C GLU A 624 24.81 34.63 -19.25
N ILE A 625 24.47 33.72 -18.33
CA ILE A 625 25.27 32.52 -18.07
C ILE A 625 25.39 31.66 -19.34
N ALA A 626 24.29 31.46 -20.06
CA ALA A 626 24.27 30.68 -21.29
C ALA A 626 25.16 31.29 -22.37
N ILE A 627 25.13 32.62 -22.52
CA ILE A 627 25.99 33.37 -23.45
C ILE A 627 27.46 33.24 -23.06
N ALA A 628 27.79 33.41 -21.78
CA ALA A 628 29.16 33.27 -21.29
C ALA A 628 29.70 31.85 -21.55
N LYS A 629 28.87 30.83 -21.32
CA LYS A 629 29.21 29.42 -21.58
C LYS A 629 29.40 29.16 -23.07
N ALA A 630 28.48 29.62 -23.92
CA ALA A 630 28.59 29.47 -25.38
C ALA A 630 29.83 30.20 -25.93
N THR A 631 30.12 31.39 -25.42
CA THR A 631 31.33 32.16 -25.75
C THR A 631 32.59 31.37 -25.40
N ASN A 632 32.64 30.75 -24.23
CA ASN A 632 33.77 29.92 -23.83
C ASN A 632 33.90 28.66 -24.70
N SER A 633 32.78 28.01 -25.03
CA SER A 633 32.76 26.87 -25.96
C SER A 633 33.31 27.25 -27.34
N LEU A 634 32.95 28.43 -27.86
CA LEU A 634 33.50 28.93 -29.12
C LEU A 634 35.02 29.18 -29.03
N LYS A 635 35.50 29.78 -27.94
CA LYS A 635 36.95 29.97 -27.70
C LYS A 635 37.70 28.63 -27.63
N ILE A 636 37.13 27.63 -26.96
CA ILE A 636 37.70 26.27 -26.89
C ILE A 636 37.71 25.62 -28.27
N CYS A 637 36.63 25.75 -29.04
CA CYS A 637 36.52 25.24 -30.41
C CYS A 637 37.60 25.86 -31.31
N ILE A 638 37.74 27.18 -31.29
CA ILE A 638 38.77 27.92 -32.02
C ILE A 638 40.17 27.44 -31.61
N ALA A 639 40.48 27.38 -30.32
CA ALA A 639 41.78 26.93 -29.81
C ALA A 639 42.10 25.49 -30.23
N LYS A 640 41.11 24.59 -30.20
CA LYS A 640 41.23 23.21 -30.66
C LYS A 640 41.66 23.16 -32.12
N TYR A 641 40.99 23.86 -33.03
CA TYR A 641 41.37 23.83 -34.46
C TYR A 641 42.64 24.63 -34.75
N HIS A 642 42.94 25.70 -34.00
CA HIS A 642 44.23 26.40 -34.07
C HIS A 642 45.41 25.48 -33.74
N SER A 643 45.31 24.71 -32.65
CA SER A 643 46.35 23.75 -32.26
C SER A 643 46.49 22.60 -33.28
N HIS A 644 45.38 22.14 -33.86
CA HIS A 644 45.40 21.13 -34.92
C HIS A 644 46.03 21.67 -36.21
N ALA A 645 45.85 22.96 -36.52
CA ALA A 645 46.38 23.58 -37.73
C ALA A 645 47.90 23.51 -37.82
N ASP A 646 48.62 23.55 -36.69
CA ASP A 646 50.09 23.48 -36.67
C ASP A 646 50.64 22.10 -37.10
N SER A 647 49.80 21.07 -37.10
CA SER A 647 50.13 19.71 -37.58
C SER A 647 49.72 19.43 -39.03
N LEU A 648 49.17 20.43 -39.75
CA LEU A 648 48.70 20.31 -41.14
C LEU A 648 49.72 20.88 -42.13
N PRO A 649 49.69 20.42 -43.41
CA PRO A 649 50.44 21.06 -44.50
C PRO A 649 50.09 22.55 -44.66
N ASP A 650 51.04 23.37 -45.11
CA ASP A 650 50.94 24.85 -45.10
C ASP A 650 49.66 25.38 -45.80
N ASP A 651 49.23 24.76 -46.91
CA ASP A 651 48.03 25.14 -47.66
C ASP A 651 46.72 24.97 -46.86
N LYS A 652 46.67 23.95 -46.00
CA LYS A 652 45.53 23.67 -45.12
C LYS A 652 45.63 24.41 -43.80
N LYS A 653 46.85 24.52 -43.27
CA LYS A 653 47.16 25.27 -42.06
C LYS A 653 46.72 26.72 -42.19
N GLU A 654 47.06 27.40 -43.30
CA GLU A 654 46.62 28.77 -43.55
C GLU A 654 45.10 28.88 -43.64
N ARG A 655 44.42 27.92 -44.28
CA ARG A 655 42.95 27.92 -44.41
C ARG A 655 42.21 27.70 -43.09
N VAL A 656 42.71 26.79 -42.24
CA VAL A 656 42.14 26.58 -40.89
C VAL A 656 42.41 27.80 -40.01
N LYS A 657 43.64 28.35 -40.02
CA LYS A 657 43.97 29.57 -39.27
C LYS A 657 43.16 30.78 -39.73
N LYS A 658 42.88 30.90 -41.03
CA LYS A 658 42.02 31.95 -41.57
C LYS A 658 40.60 31.89 -41.02
N HIS A 659 39.93 30.73 -41.07
CA HIS A 659 38.56 30.61 -40.56
C HIS A 659 38.47 30.69 -39.03
N CYS A 660 39.47 30.19 -38.32
CA CYS A 660 39.55 30.40 -36.86
C CYS A 660 39.74 31.90 -36.55
N GLY A 661 40.60 32.60 -37.29
CA GLY A 661 40.81 34.04 -37.16
C GLY A 661 39.56 34.87 -37.50
N GLU A 662 38.82 34.50 -38.55
CA GLU A 662 37.54 35.12 -38.91
C GLU A 662 36.50 34.93 -37.79
N ALA A 663 36.45 33.75 -37.16
CA ALA A 663 35.57 33.48 -36.03
C ALA A 663 35.99 34.21 -34.75
N GLU A 664 37.29 34.35 -34.48
CA GLU A 664 37.80 35.18 -33.37
C GLU A 664 37.47 36.65 -33.57
N GLU A 665 37.65 37.16 -34.79
CA GLU A 665 37.36 38.53 -35.14
C GLU A 665 35.86 38.82 -35.08
N TRP A 666 35.03 37.90 -35.60
CA TRP A 666 33.59 37.97 -35.41
C TRP A 666 33.23 38.00 -33.92
N LEU A 667 33.77 37.11 -33.10
CA LEU A 667 33.48 37.07 -31.67
C LEU A 667 33.90 38.36 -30.96
N ARG A 668 35.07 38.93 -31.28
CA ARG A 668 35.53 40.22 -30.74
C ARG A 668 34.60 41.37 -31.13
N ASN A 669 34.18 41.41 -32.39
CA ASN A 669 33.31 42.47 -32.91
C ASN A 669 31.89 42.36 -32.33
N THR A 670 31.35 41.15 -32.24
CA THR A 670 30.00 40.90 -31.71
C THR A 670 29.91 41.17 -30.20
N ILE A 671 30.94 40.84 -29.43
CA ILE A 671 30.98 41.20 -27.99
C ILE A 671 31.06 42.73 -27.79
N SER A 672 31.67 43.45 -28.74
CA SER A 672 31.84 44.92 -28.67
C SER A 672 30.60 45.69 -29.14
N GLN A 673 29.79 45.11 -30.04
CA GLN A 673 28.55 45.71 -30.54
C GLN A 673 27.34 45.28 -29.69
N LYS A 674 26.93 46.11 -28.73
CA LYS A 674 25.81 45.89 -27.78
C LYS A 674 24.39 45.81 -28.41
N HIS A 675 24.22 45.47 -29.68
CA HIS A 675 22.97 45.74 -30.42
C HIS A 675 22.04 44.54 -30.68
N SER A 676 22.42 43.30 -30.37
CA SER A 676 21.56 42.12 -30.57
C SER A 676 20.93 41.63 -29.25
N SER A 677 19.69 41.14 -29.32
CA SER A 677 19.02 40.58 -28.13
C SER A 677 19.80 39.38 -27.58
N PRO A 678 19.83 39.13 -26.26
CA PRO A 678 20.59 38.03 -25.67
C PRO A 678 20.29 36.66 -26.27
N LYS A 679 19.00 36.38 -26.56
CA LYS A 679 18.58 35.15 -27.26
C LYS A 679 19.13 35.04 -28.68
N THR A 680 19.11 36.15 -29.42
CA THR A 680 19.66 36.21 -30.79
C THR A 680 21.16 35.96 -30.75
N LEU A 681 21.88 36.61 -29.84
CA LEU A 681 23.32 36.47 -29.66
C LEU A 681 23.73 35.04 -29.31
N LEU A 682 23.01 34.38 -28.39
CA LEU A 682 23.26 32.98 -28.05
C LEU A 682 23.10 32.06 -29.27
N THR A 683 22.08 32.31 -30.09
CA THR A 683 21.81 31.54 -31.31
C THR A 683 22.91 31.74 -32.35
N GLU A 684 23.37 32.98 -32.52
CA GLU A 684 24.47 33.35 -33.41
C GLU A 684 25.80 32.72 -32.98
N ILE A 685 26.15 32.76 -31.68
CA ILE A 685 27.37 32.14 -31.16
C ILE A 685 27.36 30.63 -31.44
N ASN A 686 26.24 29.95 -31.17
CA ASN A 686 26.11 28.52 -31.45
C ASN A 686 26.18 28.21 -32.96
N HIS A 687 25.63 29.09 -33.79
CA HIS A 687 25.74 28.96 -35.25
C HIS A 687 27.20 29.06 -35.70
N VAL A 688 27.96 30.05 -35.18
CA VAL A 688 29.37 30.22 -35.51
C VAL A 688 30.22 29.03 -35.04
N ILE A 689 29.94 28.46 -33.86
CA ILE A 689 30.57 27.20 -33.42
C ILE A 689 30.38 26.11 -34.48
N ASN A 690 29.15 25.88 -34.92
CA ASN A 690 28.84 24.85 -35.92
C ASN A 690 29.52 25.13 -37.28
N VAL A 691 29.60 26.40 -37.69
CA VAL A 691 30.28 26.80 -38.93
C VAL A 691 31.78 26.56 -38.83
N VAL A 692 32.43 26.92 -37.72
CA VAL A 692 33.87 26.68 -37.50
C VAL A 692 34.17 25.19 -37.49
N GLU A 693 33.39 24.40 -36.75
CA GLU A 693 33.55 22.94 -36.68
C GLU A 693 33.41 22.29 -38.06
N SER A 694 32.30 22.54 -38.75
CA SER A 694 32.04 21.94 -40.06
C SER A 694 33.06 22.35 -41.13
N THR A 695 33.46 23.63 -41.15
CA THR A 695 34.40 24.16 -42.14
C THR A 695 35.81 23.66 -41.88
N CYS A 696 36.29 23.72 -40.63
CA CYS A 696 37.63 23.23 -40.28
C CYS A 696 37.77 21.72 -40.48
N GLU A 697 36.75 20.93 -40.13
CA GLU A 697 36.73 19.49 -40.39
C GLU A 697 36.77 19.16 -41.89
N SER A 698 36.09 19.95 -42.73
CA SER A 698 36.10 19.77 -44.18
C SER A 698 37.49 20.04 -44.80
N ILE A 699 38.27 20.96 -44.21
CA ILE A 699 39.62 21.34 -44.67
C ILE A 699 40.67 20.30 -44.22
N ILE A 700 40.55 19.81 -42.99
CA ILE A 700 41.45 18.80 -42.42
C ILE A 700 41.37 17.50 -43.23
N ARG A 701 40.19 17.12 -43.75
CA ARG A 701 40.02 15.95 -44.62
C ARG A 701 40.73 16.12 -46.00
N PRO A 702 41.45 15.13 -46.54
CA PRO A 702 42.24 15.27 -47.79
C PRO A 702 41.39 15.16 -49.09
N LYS A 703 41.66 16.05 -50.07
CA LYS A 703 41.22 15.91 -51.48
C LYS A 703 42.21 14.99 -52.23
N HIS A 704 41.72 13.96 -52.91
CA HIS A 704 42.50 13.11 -53.82
C HIS A 704 42.17 13.46 -55.28
N SER A 705 43.20 13.62 -56.13
CA SER A 705 43.13 13.77 -57.60
C SER A 705 44.48 13.35 -58.22
N TYR A 706 44.66 12.19 -58.89
CA TYR A 706 44.50 11.79 -60.34
C TYR A 706 45.91 11.36 -60.90
N PRO A 707 46.15 10.65 -62.05
CA PRO A 707 45.29 10.24 -63.20
C PRO A 707 45.45 8.77 -63.79
N ARG A 708 44.52 8.45 -64.73
CA ARG A 708 44.40 7.44 -65.83
C ARG A 708 45.07 6.03 -65.85
N ASN A 709 44.17 5.05 -65.98
CA ASN A 709 44.13 3.82 -66.83
C ASN A 709 45.29 2.80 -66.77
N GLU A 710 45.06 1.65 -66.13
CA GLU A 710 44.68 0.38 -66.79
C GLU A 710 44.36 -0.68 -65.71
N GLU A 711 43.82 -1.80 -66.16
CA GLU A 711 42.88 -2.67 -65.46
C GLU A 711 43.44 -3.48 -64.26
N HIS A 712 42.52 -3.85 -63.35
CA HIS A 712 42.61 -4.99 -62.43
C HIS A 712 43.49 -4.96 -61.15
N VAL A 713 43.61 -3.86 -60.41
CA VAL A 713 43.98 -3.87 -58.97
C VAL A 713 43.35 -2.60 -58.34
N ASP A 714 42.39 -2.57 -57.42
CA ASP A 714 42.49 -3.00 -56.03
C ASP A 714 41.10 -2.83 -55.32
N SER A 715 40.27 -3.87 -55.33
CA SER A 715 38.95 -3.92 -54.65
C SER A 715 39.04 -3.66 -53.14
N LYS A 716 40.20 -3.92 -52.53
CA LYS A 716 40.40 -3.87 -51.08
C LYS A 716 40.56 -2.43 -50.58
N ARG A 717 41.40 -1.63 -51.24
CA ARG A 717 41.67 -0.23 -50.87
C ARG A 717 40.44 0.68 -50.99
N ALA A 718 39.57 0.40 -51.96
CA ALA A 718 38.31 1.12 -52.14
C ALA A 718 37.28 0.79 -51.04
N ARG A 719 37.24 -0.47 -50.57
CA ARG A 719 36.38 -0.91 -49.46
C ARG A 719 36.85 -0.36 -48.11
N GLU A 720 38.15 -0.34 -47.87
CA GLU A 720 38.75 0.30 -46.68
C GLU A 720 38.47 1.81 -46.64
N LYS A 721 38.49 2.48 -47.79
CA LYS A 721 38.13 3.90 -47.88
C LYS A 721 36.64 4.14 -47.59
N ALA A 722 35.76 3.21 -47.96
CA ALA A 722 34.34 3.27 -47.64
C ALA A 722 34.06 2.99 -46.14
N ALA A 723 34.94 2.28 -45.45
CA ALA A 723 34.84 1.97 -44.01
C ALA A 723 35.18 3.15 -43.08
N LYS A 724 36.01 4.09 -43.56
CA LYS A 724 36.54 5.21 -42.76
C LYS A 724 35.49 6.02 -41.98
N PRO A 725 34.29 6.35 -42.50
CA PRO A 725 33.30 7.12 -41.75
C PRO A 725 32.87 6.43 -40.45
N LEU A 726 32.46 5.16 -40.53
CA LEU A 726 32.04 4.39 -39.35
C LEU A 726 33.20 4.16 -38.39
N GLN A 727 34.40 3.86 -38.91
CA GLN A 727 35.59 3.60 -38.08
C GLN A 727 36.09 4.85 -37.34
N THR A 728 36.01 6.01 -37.98
CA THR A 728 36.29 7.32 -37.34
C THR A 728 35.28 7.59 -36.23
N CYS A 729 34.01 7.27 -36.47
CA CYS A 729 32.96 7.46 -35.50
C CYS A 729 33.10 6.55 -34.28
N ILE A 730 33.38 5.27 -34.49
CA ILE A 730 33.68 4.31 -33.42
C ILE A 730 34.84 4.80 -32.55
N THR A 731 35.92 5.29 -33.18
CA THR A 731 37.08 5.82 -32.46
C THR A 731 36.71 7.05 -31.62
N LYS A 732 35.90 7.96 -32.16
CA LYS A 732 35.38 9.15 -31.45
C LYS A 732 34.60 8.75 -30.19
N TYR A 733 33.67 7.80 -30.30
CA TYR A 733 32.80 7.39 -29.18
C TYR A 733 33.51 6.50 -28.16
N ASN A 734 34.48 5.69 -28.57
CA ASN A 734 35.36 4.95 -27.65
C ASN A 734 36.19 5.90 -26.77
N LEU A 735 36.77 6.97 -27.34
CA LEU A 735 37.50 7.99 -26.58
C LEU A 735 36.57 8.79 -25.67
N LEU A 736 35.37 9.13 -26.15
CA LEU A 736 34.38 9.84 -25.34
C LEU A 736 33.93 8.97 -24.14
N ALA A 737 33.78 7.66 -24.33
CA ALA A 737 33.36 6.72 -23.30
C ALA A 737 34.31 6.68 -22.09
N GLU A 738 35.62 6.96 -22.26
CA GLU A 738 36.57 7.03 -21.16
C GLU A 738 36.27 8.14 -20.15
N SER A 739 35.56 9.19 -20.59
CA SER A 739 35.13 10.32 -19.75
C SER A 739 33.72 10.16 -19.16
N LEU A 740 33.05 9.02 -19.40
CA LEU A 740 31.68 8.75 -18.96
C LEU A 740 31.64 7.84 -17.69
N PRO A 741 30.53 7.88 -16.91
CA PRO A 741 30.33 6.98 -15.77
C PRO A 741 30.36 5.49 -16.16
N ALA A 742 30.80 4.61 -15.26
CA ALA A 742 31.12 3.20 -15.53
C ALA A 742 30.06 2.43 -16.35
N LYS A 743 28.76 2.62 -16.04
CA LYS A 743 27.68 1.94 -16.76
C LYS A 743 27.48 2.46 -18.19
N MET A 744 27.50 3.78 -18.40
CA MET A 744 27.42 4.39 -19.74
C MET A 744 28.67 4.12 -20.56
N LYS A 745 29.84 4.14 -19.90
CA LYS A 745 31.10 3.75 -20.51
C LYS A 745 31.01 2.35 -21.10
N GLU A 746 30.46 1.38 -20.38
CA GLU A 746 30.33 0.01 -20.88
C GLU A 746 29.24 -0.14 -21.97
N GLU A 747 28.12 0.60 -21.87
CA GLU A 747 27.07 0.61 -22.90
C GLU A 747 27.57 1.23 -24.23
N VAL A 748 28.26 2.37 -24.18
CA VAL A 748 28.85 3.00 -25.38
C VAL A 748 29.97 2.11 -25.95
N LYS A 749 30.81 1.50 -25.09
CA LYS A 749 31.83 0.54 -25.55
C LYS A 749 31.22 -0.70 -26.20
N ASN A 750 30.08 -1.20 -25.72
CA ASN A 750 29.38 -2.31 -26.35
C ASN A 750 28.84 -1.94 -27.74
N GLU A 751 28.22 -0.77 -27.90
CA GLU A 751 27.81 -0.28 -29.23
C GLU A 751 29.02 -0.15 -30.17
N CYS A 752 30.16 0.36 -29.66
CA CYS A 752 31.40 0.45 -30.44
C CYS A 752 31.87 -0.93 -30.91
N ARG A 753 31.89 -1.93 -30.02
CA ARG A 753 32.26 -3.32 -30.37
C ARG A 753 31.34 -3.93 -31.41
N GLU A 754 30.02 -3.72 -31.30
CA GLU A 754 29.05 -4.25 -32.26
C GLU A 754 29.17 -3.58 -33.64
N ALA A 755 29.40 -2.26 -33.66
CA ALA A 755 29.66 -1.53 -34.89
C ALA A 755 30.97 -1.96 -35.57
N GLU A 756 32.03 -2.24 -34.80
CA GLU A 756 33.28 -2.82 -35.32
C GLU A 756 33.05 -4.20 -35.93
N LYS A 757 32.34 -5.09 -35.22
CA LYS A 757 32.00 -6.43 -35.73
C LYS A 757 31.20 -6.35 -37.02
N TRP A 758 30.19 -5.48 -37.06
CA TRP A 758 29.38 -5.30 -38.26
C TRP A 758 30.24 -4.80 -39.43
N LEU A 759 31.12 -3.83 -39.19
CA LEU A 759 31.99 -3.27 -40.22
C LEU A 759 32.96 -4.31 -40.78
N VAL A 760 33.58 -5.12 -39.92
CA VAL A 760 34.46 -6.22 -40.33
C VAL A 760 33.70 -7.24 -41.18
N ASN A 761 32.49 -7.62 -40.77
CA ASN A 761 31.63 -8.52 -41.54
C ASN A 761 31.23 -7.94 -42.90
N ALA A 762 30.83 -6.67 -42.94
CA ALA A 762 30.43 -5.98 -44.16
C ALA A 762 31.59 -5.87 -45.18
N LEU A 763 32.81 -5.62 -44.71
CA LEU A 763 34.00 -5.57 -45.56
C LEU A 763 34.40 -6.94 -46.10
N SER A 764 34.11 -8.00 -45.35
CA SER A 764 34.43 -9.40 -45.66
C SER A 764 33.47 -10.06 -46.66
N GLN A 765 32.29 -9.47 -46.93
CA GLN A 765 31.33 -10.00 -47.90
C GLN A 765 31.84 -9.89 -49.35
N LYS A 766 32.33 -10.99 -49.90
CA LYS A 766 32.75 -11.10 -51.31
C LYS A 766 31.54 -10.94 -52.23
N GLY A 767 31.61 -10.01 -53.18
CA GLY A 767 30.59 -9.80 -54.23
C GLY A 767 29.66 -8.60 -54.02
N LEU A 768 29.63 -7.96 -52.85
CA LEU A 768 28.80 -6.77 -52.63
C LEU A 768 29.32 -5.56 -53.45
N PRO A 769 28.50 -4.91 -54.30
CA PRO A 769 28.92 -3.74 -55.06
C PRO A 769 29.36 -2.59 -54.14
N LEU A 770 30.45 -1.90 -54.49
CA LEU A 770 31.06 -0.86 -53.65
C LEU A 770 30.09 0.28 -53.30
N LYS A 771 29.18 0.62 -54.23
CA LYS A 771 28.15 1.63 -54.03
C LYS A 771 27.15 1.22 -52.94
N THR A 772 26.71 -0.04 -52.94
CA THR A 772 25.82 -0.61 -51.93
C THR A 772 26.51 -0.70 -50.57
N LEU A 773 27.77 -1.13 -50.54
CA LEU A 773 28.56 -1.18 -49.31
C LEU A 773 28.73 0.21 -48.69
N SER A 774 29.04 1.22 -49.50
CA SER A 774 29.18 2.62 -49.05
C SER A 774 27.86 3.19 -48.52
N THR A 775 26.73 2.92 -49.18
CA THR A 775 25.41 3.31 -48.69
C THR A 775 25.09 2.66 -47.35
N ASN A 776 25.36 1.35 -47.21
CA ASN A 776 25.11 0.61 -45.98
C ASN A 776 25.99 1.10 -44.83
N ILE A 777 27.27 1.39 -45.09
CA ILE A 777 28.19 1.92 -44.07
C ILE A 777 27.74 3.32 -43.63
N ASN A 778 27.36 4.22 -44.56
CA ASN A 778 26.87 5.55 -44.19
C ASN A 778 25.55 5.49 -43.41
N HIS A 779 24.64 4.58 -43.77
CA HIS A 779 23.40 4.37 -43.03
C HIS A 779 23.66 3.86 -41.61
N ASN A 780 24.53 2.84 -41.46
CA ASN A 780 24.89 2.31 -40.14
C ASN A 780 25.74 3.28 -39.32
N THR A 781 26.54 4.15 -39.95
CA THR A 781 27.24 5.25 -39.25
C THR A 781 26.25 6.18 -38.57
N LYS A 782 25.16 6.56 -39.25
CA LYS A 782 24.11 7.41 -38.66
C LYS A 782 23.34 6.71 -37.53
N ILE A 783 23.07 5.41 -37.68
CA ILE A 783 22.41 4.62 -36.63
C ILE A 783 23.33 4.50 -35.40
N PHE A 784 24.60 4.19 -35.61
CA PHE A 784 25.61 4.09 -34.56
C PHE A 784 25.81 5.43 -33.82
N GLU A 785 25.93 6.54 -34.55
CA GLU A 785 25.99 7.89 -33.98
C GLU A 785 24.74 8.18 -33.15
N SER A 786 23.56 7.94 -33.71
CA SER A 786 22.29 8.17 -33.02
C SER A 786 22.15 7.32 -31.76
N ASN A 787 22.61 6.06 -31.78
CA ASN A 787 22.59 5.17 -30.62
C ASN A 787 23.54 5.66 -29.52
N CYS A 788 24.79 5.98 -29.87
CA CYS A 788 25.78 6.47 -28.92
C CYS A 788 25.36 7.84 -28.35
N GLU A 789 24.88 8.76 -29.18
CA GLU A 789 24.33 10.04 -28.75
C GLU A 789 23.10 9.86 -27.88
N ARG A 790 22.24 8.87 -28.15
CA ARG A 790 21.10 8.56 -27.27
C ARG A 790 21.56 8.02 -25.91
N ILE A 791 22.63 7.23 -25.85
CA ILE A 791 23.23 6.75 -24.60
C ILE A 791 23.96 7.88 -23.85
N ILE A 792 24.57 8.83 -24.56
CA ILE A 792 25.36 9.94 -23.97
C ILE A 792 24.47 11.12 -23.55
N ASN A 793 23.54 11.53 -24.43
CA ASN A 793 22.49 12.52 -24.14
C ASN A 793 21.43 11.97 -23.19
N SER A 794 21.54 10.68 -22.85
CA SER A 794 20.92 10.10 -21.66
C SER A 794 21.39 10.77 -20.35
N LYS A 795 22.31 11.76 -20.40
CA LYS A 795 22.58 12.75 -19.33
C LYS A 795 21.33 13.50 -18.84
N HIS A 796 20.22 13.51 -19.59
CA HIS A 796 18.90 13.94 -19.12
C HIS A 796 17.95 12.80 -18.70
N SER A 797 18.45 11.56 -18.60
CA SER A 797 17.69 10.36 -18.24
C SER A 797 18.32 9.49 -17.14
N TYR A 798 19.45 9.90 -16.58
CA TYR A 798 19.93 9.40 -15.27
C TYR A 798 19.68 10.38 -14.11
N SER A 799 19.20 11.60 -14.41
CA SER A 799 18.74 12.58 -13.42
C SER A 799 17.36 13.19 -13.75
N ARG A 800 16.69 12.71 -14.81
CA ARG A 800 15.39 13.28 -15.29
C ARG A 800 14.54 12.28 -16.11
N LYS A 801 14.61 10.98 -15.81
CA LYS A 801 13.59 9.98 -16.22
C LYS A 801 12.69 9.56 -15.06
N GLU A 802 12.37 10.52 -14.21
CA GLU A 802 11.05 10.66 -13.60
C GLU A 802 10.71 12.13 -13.78
N GLU A 803 10.04 12.44 -14.89
CA GLU A 803 9.14 13.59 -15.11
C GLU A 803 9.03 13.85 -16.63
N HIS A 804 7.81 13.69 -17.12
CA HIS A 804 7.33 14.04 -18.46
C HIS A 804 7.70 13.13 -19.64
N VAL A 805 7.21 11.88 -19.59
CA VAL A 805 6.13 11.48 -20.54
C VAL A 805 4.99 10.92 -19.70
N ASP A 806 4.44 11.76 -18.83
CA ASP A 806 3.21 11.42 -18.10
C ASP A 806 2.00 11.95 -18.87
N SER A 807 1.88 11.58 -20.15
CA SER A 807 0.67 11.90 -20.89
C SER A 807 -0.43 10.94 -20.43
N LYS A 808 -1.64 11.45 -20.23
CA LYS A 808 -2.85 10.65 -19.93
C LYS A 808 -2.95 9.43 -20.86
N SER A 809 -2.64 9.62 -22.14
CA SER A 809 -2.60 8.56 -23.16
C SER A 809 -1.56 7.46 -22.89
N ALA A 810 -0.37 7.79 -22.37
CA ALA A 810 0.65 6.79 -22.06
C ALA A 810 0.27 5.93 -20.84
N ARG A 811 -0.35 6.53 -19.82
CA ARG A 811 -0.88 5.78 -18.67
C ARG A 811 -2.11 4.95 -19.01
N GLU A 812 -3.01 5.47 -19.84
CA GLU A 812 -4.13 4.70 -20.40
C GLU A 812 -3.63 3.51 -21.25
N ASN A 813 -2.55 3.69 -22.02
CA ASN A 813 -1.93 2.58 -22.75
C ASN A 813 -1.29 1.54 -21.82
N ALA A 814 -0.66 1.98 -20.72
CA ALA A 814 -0.11 1.08 -19.71
C ALA A 814 -1.21 0.28 -18.98
N ALA A 815 -2.42 0.83 -18.83
CA ALA A 815 -3.60 0.21 -18.19
C ALA A 815 -4.21 -0.96 -18.97
N LYS A 816 -3.99 -1.01 -20.30
CA LYS A 816 -4.63 -1.99 -21.21
C LYS A 816 -4.51 -3.46 -20.80
N PRO A 817 -3.36 -3.98 -20.30
CA PRO A 817 -3.25 -5.38 -19.90
C PRO A 817 -4.21 -5.76 -18.77
N LEU A 818 -4.30 -4.94 -17.72
CA LEU A 818 -5.20 -5.20 -16.58
C LEU A 818 -6.67 -4.98 -16.97
N GLN A 819 -6.98 -3.96 -17.76
CA GLN A 819 -8.34 -3.78 -18.32
C GLN A 819 -8.77 -4.99 -19.16
N THR A 820 -7.84 -5.56 -19.95
CA THR A 820 -8.12 -6.75 -20.76
C THR A 820 -8.35 -7.98 -19.88
N CYS A 821 -7.56 -8.14 -18.82
CA CYS A 821 -7.71 -9.21 -17.84
C CYS A 821 -9.05 -9.12 -17.08
N ILE A 822 -9.38 -7.94 -16.58
CA ILE A 822 -10.67 -7.66 -15.92
C ILE A 822 -11.82 -7.99 -16.86
N ARG A 823 -11.76 -7.53 -18.12
CA ARG A 823 -12.79 -7.82 -19.13
C ARG A 823 -12.94 -9.32 -19.39
N LYS A 824 -11.83 -10.06 -19.49
CA LYS A 824 -11.83 -11.53 -19.66
C LYS A 824 -12.60 -12.22 -18.53
N TYR A 825 -12.29 -11.92 -17.27
CA TYR A 825 -12.94 -12.59 -16.13
C TYR A 825 -14.34 -12.08 -15.81
N ASN A 826 -14.66 -10.82 -16.09
CA ASN A 826 -16.05 -10.34 -16.01
C ASN A 826 -16.97 -11.09 -17.00
N LEU A 827 -16.48 -11.39 -18.22
CA LEU A 827 -17.22 -12.21 -19.19
C LEU A 827 -17.34 -13.68 -18.73
N LEU A 828 -16.29 -14.25 -18.16
CA LEU A 828 -16.32 -15.61 -17.62
C LEU A 828 -17.26 -15.73 -16.41
N ALA A 829 -17.34 -14.69 -15.57
CA ALA A 829 -18.20 -14.67 -14.39
C ALA A 829 -19.68 -14.82 -14.76
N ASP A 830 -20.12 -14.32 -15.91
CA ASP A 830 -21.50 -14.46 -16.35
C ASP A 830 -21.90 -15.91 -16.71
N SER A 831 -20.92 -16.81 -16.84
CA SER A 831 -21.13 -18.25 -17.06
C SER A 831 -20.97 -19.13 -15.80
N LEU A 832 -20.78 -18.50 -14.63
CA LEU A 832 -20.63 -19.16 -13.33
C LEU A 832 -21.93 -19.12 -12.50
N PRO A 833 -22.10 -20.02 -11.52
CA PRO A 833 -23.15 -19.94 -10.50
C PRO A 833 -23.14 -18.60 -9.74
N ALA A 834 -24.28 -18.18 -9.19
CA ALA A 834 -24.48 -16.83 -8.66
C ALA A 834 -23.50 -16.41 -7.55
N ASP A 835 -23.13 -17.35 -6.68
CA ASP A 835 -22.15 -17.19 -5.60
C ASP A 835 -20.73 -16.96 -6.15
N LYS A 836 -20.28 -17.80 -7.08
CA LYS A 836 -18.95 -17.69 -7.71
C LYS A 836 -18.85 -16.55 -8.70
N LYS A 837 -19.95 -16.22 -9.36
CA LYS A 837 -20.10 -15.03 -10.20
C LYS A 837 -19.83 -13.76 -9.41
N GLU A 838 -20.41 -13.63 -8.22
CA GLU A 838 -20.16 -12.45 -7.38
C GLU A 838 -18.74 -12.42 -6.80
N GLU A 839 -18.14 -13.58 -6.48
CA GLU A 839 -16.72 -13.66 -6.08
C GLU A 839 -15.78 -13.18 -7.20
N VAL A 840 -15.95 -13.67 -8.44
CA VAL A 840 -15.13 -13.22 -9.58
C VAL A 840 -15.38 -11.75 -9.90
N LYS A 841 -16.64 -11.27 -9.84
CA LYS A 841 -16.96 -9.86 -10.04
C LYS A 841 -16.39 -8.96 -8.94
N LEU A 842 -16.29 -9.45 -7.70
CA LEU A 842 -15.65 -8.73 -6.61
C LEU A 842 -14.15 -8.54 -6.89
N VAL A 843 -13.44 -9.60 -7.28
CA VAL A 843 -12.01 -9.52 -7.67
C VAL A 843 -11.80 -8.54 -8.83
N CYS A 844 -12.69 -8.56 -9.83
CA CYS A 844 -12.65 -7.61 -10.94
C CYS A 844 -12.92 -6.17 -10.48
N ARG A 845 -13.90 -5.92 -9.61
CA ARG A 845 -14.21 -4.58 -9.06
C ARG A 845 -13.05 -4.02 -8.24
N GLU A 846 -12.41 -4.85 -7.42
CA GLU A 846 -11.23 -4.45 -6.64
C GLU A 846 -10.05 -4.10 -7.55
N ALA A 847 -9.84 -4.87 -8.63
CA ALA A 847 -8.82 -4.59 -9.62
C ALA A 847 -9.11 -3.31 -10.44
N GLU A 848 -10.38 -3.04 -10.79
CA GLU A 848 -10.80 -1.78 -11.43
C GLU A 848 -10.53 -0.59 -10.51
N GLN A 849 -10.91 -0.68 -9.23
CA GLN A 849 -10.69 0.37 -8.25
C GLN A 849 -9.20 0.63 -8.02
N TRP A 850 -8.39 -0.43 -7.93
CA TRP A 850 -6.94 -0.32 -7.84
C TRP A 850 -6.37 0.38 -9.07
N LEU A 851 -6.82 0.01 -10.28
CA LEU A 851 -6.33 0.57 -11.53
C LEU A 851 -6.65 2.08 -11.67
N VAL A 852 -7.86 2.49 -11.30
CA VAL A 852 -8.25 3.92 -11.28
C VAL A 852 -7.34 4.72 -10.35
N ASN A 853 -7.05 4.17 -9.16
CA ASN A 853 -6.15 4.78 -8.19
C ASN A 853 -4.70 4.83 -8.70
N ALA A 854 -4.21 3.74 -9.32
CA ALA A 854 -2.85 3.62 -9.82
C ALA A 854 -2.57 4.58 -10.98
N VAL A 855 -3.51 4.72 -11.92
CA VAL A 855 -3.40 5.63 -13.08
C VAL A 855 -3.47 7.11 -12.64
N SER A 856 -4.18 7.40 -11.55
CA SER A 856 -4.38 8.77 -11.03
C SER A 856 -3.28 9.27 -10.07
N ARG A 857 -2.35 8.41 -9.61
CA ARG A 857 -1.25 8.79 -8.70
C ARG A 857 -0.23 9.70 -9.38
N LYS A 858 -0.12 10.97 -8.97
CA LYS A 858 0.97 11.86 -9.42
C LYS A 858 2.31 11.37 -8.83
N GLY A 859 3.39 11.41 -9.62
CA GLY A 859 4.73 11.02 -9.19
C GLY A 859 5.14 9.56 -9.45
N LEU A 860 4.23 8.68 -9.90
CA LEU A 860 4.59 7.29 -10.25
C LEU A 860 5.20 7.20 -11.65
N SER A 861 6.40 6.62 -11.78
CA SER A 861 7.03 6.40 -13.09
C SER A 861 6.22 5.41 -13.94
N LEU A 862 6.17 5.61 -15.26
CA LEU A 862 5.50 4.69 -16.21
C LEU A 862 6.05 3.26 -16.15
N LYS A 863 7.33 3.10 -15.79
CA LYS A 863 7.97 1.79 -15.67
C LYS A 863 7.49 1.07 -14.41
N THR A 864 7.36 1.80 -13.30
CA THR A 864 6.78 1.30 -12.05
C THR A 864 5.31 0.97 -12.24
N LEU A 865 4.53 1.88 -12.85
CA LEU A 865 3.12 1.65 -13.18
C LEU A 865 2.92 0.41 -14.05
N SER A 866 3.72 0.24 -15.11
CA SER A 866 3.63 -0.93 -15.99
C SER A 866 4.02 -2.22 -15.28
N SER A 867 5.01 -2.18 -14.37
CA SER A 867 5.38 -3.32 -13.53
C SER A 867 4.25 -3.71 -12.57
N ASP A 868 3.65 -2.74 -11.89
CA ASP A 868 2.56 -2.96 -10.94
C ASP A 868 1.30 -3.49 -11.63
N ILE A 869 1.00 -2.98 -12.84
CA ILE A 869 -0.10 -3.47 -13.67
C ILE A 869 0.12 -4.93 -14.07
N ASN A 870 1.32 -5.28 -14.55
CA ASN A 870 1.63 -6.67 -14.91
C ASN A 870 1.60 -7.61 -13.69
N HIS A 871 1.96 -7.11 -12.51
CA HIS A 871 1.83 -7.88 -11.27
C HIS A 871 0.36 -8.11 -10.90
N ASN A 872 -0.47 -7.07 -10.97
CA ASN A 872 -1.91 -7.18 -10.68
C ASN A 872 -2.65 -8.05 -11.70
N VAL A 873 -2.24 -8.07 -12.98
CA VAL A 873 -2.77 -9.03 -13.98
C VAL A 873 -2.61 -10.45 -13.47
N LYS A 874 -1.42 -10.83 -12.98
CA LYS A 874 -1.17 -12.18 -12.46
C LYS A 874 -1.98 -12.50 -11.22
N ILE A 875 -2.21 -11.51 -10.35
CA ILE A 875 -3.04 -11.69 -9.14
C ILE A 875 -4.49 -11.94 -9.53
N VAL A 876 -5.04 -11.14 -10.44
CA VAL A 876 -6.41 -11.31 -10.94
C VAL A 876 -6.56 -12.65 -11.66
N GLU A 877 -5.62 -13.02 -12.53
CA GLU A 877 -5.60 -14.33 -13.19
C GLU A 877 -5.60 -15.47 -12.16
N SER A 878 -4.69 -15.45 -11.19
CA SER A 878 -4.57 -16.50 -10.18
C SER A 878 -5.81 -16.61 -9.29
N ASN A 879 -6.37 -15.48 -8.84
CA ASN A 879 -7.53 -15.49 -7.95
C ASN A 879 -8.77 -15.96 -8.70
N CYS A 880 -9.02 -15.43 -9.90
CA CYS A 880 -10.16 -15.83 -10.70
C CYS A 880 -10.06 -17.29 -11.15
N GLU A 881 -8.88 -17.77 -11.55
CA GLU A 881 -8.67 -19.19 -11.90
C GLU A 881 -8.86 -20.10 -10.70
N SER A 882 -8.42 -19.70 -9.49
CA SER A 882 -8.68 -20.44 -8.27
C SER A 882 -10.19 -20.54 -7.98
N ILE A 883 -10.93 -19.43 -8.09
CA ILE A 883 -12.38 -19.39 -7.89
C ILE A 883 -13.09 -20.27 -8.93
N ILE A 884 -12.69 -20.18 -10.21
CA ILE A 884 -13.25 -20.98 -11.30
C ILE A 884 -12.95 -22.48 -11.11
N SER A 885 -11.73 -22.83 -10.67
CA SER A 885 -11.33 -24.22 -10.41
C SER A 885 -12.07 -24.88 -9.26
N SER A 886 -12.69 -24.08 -8.37
CA SER A 886 -13.52 -24.59 -7.27
C SER A 886 -14.89 -25.12 -7.73
N VAL A 887 -15.27 -24.90 -8.99
CA VAL A 887 -16.50 -25.43 -9.58
C VAL A 887 -16.22 -26.80 -10.20
N SER A 888 -16.59 -27.88 -9.50
CA SER A 888 -16.29 -29.29 -9.82
C SER A 888 -16.93 -29.86 -11.12
N SER A 889 -17.28 -29.03 -12.11
CA SER A 889 -17.85 -29.47 -13.39
C SER A 889 -17.26 -28.80 -14.65
N TYR A 890 -16.23 -27.96 -14.52
CA TYR A 890 -15.67 -27.20 -15.66
C TYR A 890 -14.48 -27.85 -16.41
N SER A 891 -14.30 -29.18 -16.34
CA SER A 891 -13.16 -29.87 -16.99
C SER A 891 -13.40 -30.40 -18.42
N LYS A 892 -14.42 -29.94 -19.15
CA LYS A 892 -14.70 -30.44 -20.53
C LYS A 892 -15.09 -29.40 -21.58
N ASN A 893 -14.55 -28.18 -21.54
CA ASN A 893 -14.83 -27.15 -22.58
C ASN A 893 -13.60 -26.40 -23.11
N GLU A 894 -12.39 -26.98 -23.05
CA GLU A 894 -11.21 -26.36 -23.68
C GLU A 894 -11.37 -26.20 -25.21
N GLU A 895 -12.00 -27.15 -25.91
CA GLU A 895 -12.25 -27.05 -27.36
C GLU A 895 -13.24 -25.94 -27.73
N HIS A 896 -14.22 -25.62 -26.86
CA HIS A 896 -15.25 -24.63 -27.17
C HIS A 896 -14.73 -23.19 -26.99
N VAL A 897 -13.85 -22.97 -26.00
CA VAL A 897 -13.18 -21.69 -25.72
C VAL A 897 -12.12 -21.39 -26.77
N GLU A 898 -11.31 -22.37 -27.19
CA GLU A 898 -10.36 -22.20 -28.29
C GLU A 898 -11.05 -21.87 -29.62
N SER A 899 -12.20 -22.48 -29.93
CA SER A 899 -12.94 -22.18 -31.16
C SER A 899 -13.52 -20.75 -31.18
N THR A 900 -13.88 -20.21 -30.02
CA THR A 900 -14.48 -18.86 -29.89
C THR A 900 -13.41 -17.78 -30.02
N ILE A 901 -12.25 -17.98 -29.37
CA ILE A 901 -11.08 -17.11 -29.49
C ILE A 901 -10.54 -17.11 -30.93
N ALA A 902 -10.50 -18.27 -31.59
CA ALA A 902 -10.07 -18.38 -32.99
C ALA A 902 -11.03 -17.68 -33.95
N ARG A 903 -12.35 -17.70 -33.68
CA ARG A 903 -13.37 -16.98 -34.45
C ARG A 903 -13.31 -15.46 -34.25
N GLU A 904 -13.09 -14.97 -33.02
CA GLU A 904 -12.83 -13.53 -32.77
C GLU A 904 -11.54 -13.05 -33.46
N LYS A 905 -10.49 -13.87 -33.47
CA LYS A 905 -9.25 -13.54 -34.18
C LYS A 905 -9.46 -13.45 -35.70
N ALA A 906 -10.35 -14.27 -36.26
CA ALA A 906 -10.73 -14.23 -37.67
C ALA A 906 -11.61 -13.00 -38.04
N ALA A 907 -12.30 -12.40 -37.06
CA ALA A 907 -13.14 -11.21 -37.23
C ALA A 907 -12.35 -9.88 -37.31
N LYS A 908 -11.13 -9.87 -36.78
CA LYS A 908 -10.27 -8.67 -36.65
C LYS A 908 -10.02 -7.90 -37.95
N PRO A 909 -9.85 -8.54 -39.13
CA PRO A 909 -9.67 -7.82 -40.40
C PRO A 909 -10.87 -6.94 -40.78
N LEU A 910 -12.10 -7.44 -40.64
CA LEU A 910 -13.30 -6.65 -40.98
C LEU A 910 -13.55 -5.54 -39.95
N GLN A 911 -13.30 -5.79 -38.66
CA GLN A 911 -13.33 -4.73 -37.64
C GLN A 911 -12.32 -3.61 -37.93
N THR A 912 -11.14 -3.95 -38.43
CA THR A 912 -10.12 -2.97 -38.83
C THR A 912 -10.58 -2.18 -40.05
N CYS A 913 -11.21 -2.84 -41.03
CA CYS A 913 -11.83 -2.19 -42.20
C CYS A 913 -12.93 -1.20 -41.78
N ILE A 914 -13.84 -1.60 -40.89
CA ILE A 914 -14.92 -0.76 -40.37
C ILE A 914 -14.34 0.49 -39.66
N ALA A 915 -13.35 0.30 -38.79
CA ALA A 915 -12.70 1.41 -38.09
C ALA A 915 -12.03 2.41 -39.06
N LYS A 916 -11.40 1.92 -40.14
CA LYS A 916 -10.80 2.75 -41.19
C LYS A 916 -11.84 3.64 -41.89
N TYR A 917 -12.97 3.09 -42.34
CA TYR A 917 -13.98 3.88 -43.07
C TYR A 917 -14.83 4.77 -42.16
N ASN A 918 -15.05 4.40 -40.89
CA ASN A 918 -15.67 5.29 -39.91
C ASN A 918 -14.83 6.57 -39.68
N LEU A 919 -13.50 6.44 -39.59
CA LEU A 919 -12.57 7.58 -39.49
C LEU A 919 -12.56 8.42 -40.78
N LEU A 920 -12.57 7.79 -41.95
CA LEU A 920 -12.62 8.50 -43.23
C LEU A 920 -13.95 9.26 -43.42
N ALA A 921 -15.08 8.69 -42.96
CA ALA A 921 -16.39 9.31 -43.04
C ALA A 921 -16.45 10.66 -42.31
N ASP A 922 -15.68 10.85 -41.23
CA ASP A 922 -15.67 12.10 -40.48
C ASP A 922 -15.10 13.30 -41.28
N SER A 923 -14.38 13.02 -42.37
CA SER A 923 -13.87 14.04 -43.31
C SER A 923 -14.79 14.34 -44.51
N LEU A 924 -15.94 13.66 -44.62
CA LEU A 924 -16.90 13.82 -45.72
C LEU A 924 -18.04 14.80 -45.37
N PRO A 925 -18.72 15.40 -46.38
CA PRO A 925 -19.95 16.16 -46.17
C PRO A 925 -21.03 15.32 -45.48
N ALA A 926 -21.90 15.97 -44.69
CA ALA A 926 -22.82 15.31 -43.77
C ALA A 926 -23.67 14.18 -44.38
N GLU A 927 -24.15 14.36 -45.62
CA GLU A 927 -24.98 13.38 -46.33
C GLU A 927 -24.19 12.12 -46.70
N LYS A 928 -22.98 12.27 -47.26
CA LYS A 928 -22.10 11.16 -47.63
C LYS A 928 -21.40 10.52 -46.43
N LYS A 929 -21.15 11.30 -45.39
CA LYS A 929 -20.69 10.81 -44.08
C LYS A 929 -21.68 9.81 -43.49
N GLU A 930 -22.97 10.11 -43.56
CA GLU A 930 -23.99 9.22 -42.99
C GLU A 930 -24.18 7.95 -43.83
N GLU A 931 -24.07 8.04 -45.17
CA GLU A 931 -24.06 6.86 -46.06
C GLU A 931 -22.91 5.88 -45.71
N VAL A 932 -21.67 6.38 -45.55
CA VAL A 932 -20.53 5.53 -45.18
C VAL A 932 -20.68 4.94 -43.77
N LYS A 933 -21.21 5.72 -42.81
CA LYS A 933 -21.47 5.24 -41.44
C LYS A 933 -22.59 4.19 -41.38
N ASN A 934 -23.57 4.24 -42.28
CA ASN A 934 -24.62 3.22 -42.39
C ASN A 934 -24.04 1.90 -42.94
N GLU A 935 -23.22 1.94 -43.99
CA GLU A 935 -22.55 0.74 -44.51
C GLU A 935 -21.62 0.10 -43.46
N CYS A 936 -20.94 0.92 -42.66
CA CYS A 936 -20.13 0.42 -41.53
C CYS A 936 -20.99 -0.28 -40.46
N ARG A 937 -22.16 0.27 -40.13
CA ARG A 937 -23.11 -0.36 -39.17
C ARG A 937 -23.71 -1.66 -39.69
N GLU A 938 -24.06 -1.72 -40.97
CA GLU A 938 -24.52 -2.97 -41.59
C GLU A 938 -23.43 -4.05 -41.56
N ALA A 939 -22.17 -3.66 -41.78
CA ALA A 939 -21.04 -4.57 -41.70
C ALA A 939 -20.75 -5.07 -40.27
N GLU A 940 -20.92 -4.23 -39.25
CA GLU A 940 -20.87 -4.65 -37.84
C GLU A 940 -21.96 -5.67 -37.53
N GLN A 941 -23.20 -5.40 -37.95
CA GLN A 941 -24.33 -6.30 -37.70
C GLN A 941 -24.17 -7.64 -38.44
N TRP A 942 -23.69 -7.61 -39.68
CA TRP A 942 -23.39 -8.82 -40.45
C TRP A 942 -22.30 -9.65 -39.76
N LEU A 943 -21.24 -9.02 -39.26
CA LEU A 943 -20.14 -9.71 -38.57
C LEU A 943 -20.62 -10.40 -37.28
N VAL A 944 -21.45 -9.74 -36.48
CA VAL A 944 -22.05 -10.33 -35.26
C VAL A 944 -22.84 -11.59 -35.61
N ASN A 945 -23.63 -11.55 -36.68
CA ASN A 945 -24.40 -12.70 -37.14
C ASN A 945 -23.51 -13.83 -37.69
N ALA A 946 -22.47 -13.49 -38.45
CA ALA A 946 -21.55 -14.45 -39.06
C ALA A 946 -20.70 -15.21 -38.03
N VAL A 947 -20.24 -14.54 -36.98
CA VAL A 947 -19.46 -15.15 -35.89
C VAL A 947 -20.36 -16.06 -35.02
N SER A 948 -21.65 -15.72 -34.90
CA SER A 948 -22.63 -16.43 -34.07
C SER A 948 -23.25 -17.68 -34.72
N GLN A 949 -23.09 -17.90 -36.03
CA GLN A 949 -23.58 -19.12 -36.69
C GLN A 949 -22.80 -20.36 -36.23
N LYS A 950 -23.49 -21.30 -35.57
CA LYS A 950 -22.95 -22.61 -35.19
C LYS A 950 -23.02 -23.55 -36.41
N GLY A 951 -21.87 -23.98 -36.94
CA GLY A 951 -21.78 -24.99 -38.00
C GLY A 951 -20.76 -24.73 -39.12
N SER A 952 -20.31 -23.49 -39.32
CA SER A 952 -19.35 -23.14 -40.39
C SER A 952 -17.89 -23.30 -39.95
N SER A 953 -17.05 -23.88 -40.83
CA SER A 953 -15.61 -24.05 -40.56
C SER A 953 -14.88 -22.69 -40.51
N LEU A 954 -13.78 -22.60 -39.75
CA LEU A 954 -13.00 -21.36 -39.60
C LEU A 954 -12.44 -20.85 -40.94
N LYS A 955 -12.12 -21.76 -41.87
CA LYS A 955 -11.71 -21.43 -43.25
C LYS A 955 -12.87 -20.79 -44.04
N THR A 956 -14.08 -21.33 -43.90
CA THR A 956 -15.28 -20.78 -44.55
C THR A 956 -15.61 -19.39 -44.02
N LEU A 957 -15.57 -19.22 -42.69
CA LEU A 957 -15.81 -17.91 -42.05
C LEU A 957 -14.79 -16.86 -42.48
N SER A 958 -13.49 -17.20 -42.47
CA SER A 958 -12.43 -16.29 -42.92
C SER A 958 -12.57 -15.91 -44.40
N TYR A 959 -12.97 -16.86 -45.27
CA TYR A 959 -13.24 -16.58 -46.68
C TYR A 959 -14.43 -15.63 -46.85
N SER A 960 -15.56 -15.87 -46.16
CA SER A 960 -16.74 -15.01 -46.18
C SER A 960 -16.42 -13.59 -45.67
N ILE A 961 -15.66 -13.47 -44.58
CA ILE A 961 -15.21 -12.19 -44.03
C ILE A 961 -14.36 -11.43 -45.06
N ASN A 962 -13.40 -12.08 -45.72
CA ASN A 962 -12.56 -11.43 -46.72
C ASN A 962 -13.35 -11.01 -47.98
N GLN A 963 -14.37 -11.76 -48.39
CA GLN A 963 -15.27 -11.34 -49.47
C GLN A 963 -16.12 -10.13 -49.06
N TYR A 964 -16.60 -10.12 -47.81
CA TYR A 964 -17.40 -9.03 -47.30
C TYR A 964 -16.58 -7.75 -47.08
N ILE A 965 -15.31 -7.85 -46.68
CA ILE A 965 -14.37 -6.71 -46.65
C ILE A 965 -14.29 -6.04 -48.03
N LYS A 966 -14.07 -6.82 -49.10
CA LYS A 966 -14.00 -6.29 -50.46
C LYS A 966 -15.30 -5.60 -50.89
N TYR A 967 -16.44 -6.13 -50.47
CA TYR A 967 -17.73 -5.50 -50.71
C TYR A 967 -17.85 -4.15 -49.99
N VAL A 968 -17.54 -4.10 -48.70
CA VAL A 968 -17.59 -2.87 -47.87
C VAL A 968 -16.59 -1.82 -48.39
N GLU A 969 -15.36 -2.22 -48.73
CA GLU A 969 -14.34 -1.34 -49.32
C GLU A 969 -14.84 -0.73 -50.63
N SER A 970 -15.34 -1.55 -51.56
CA SER A 970 -15.86 -1.09 -52.85
C SER A 970 -17.05 -0.13 -52.70
N LYS A 971 -18.02 -0.46 -51.83
CA LYS A 971 -19.17 0.40 -51.54
C LYS A 971 -18.76 1.73 -50.93
N CYS A 972 -17.91 1.72 -49.90
CA CYS A 972 -17.46 2.94 -49.23
C CYS A 972 -16.61 3.82 -50.16
N GLU A 973 -15.74 3.23 -50.98
CA GLU A 973 -14.90 3.97 -51.93
C GLU A 973 -15.72 4.57 -53.09
N ASN A 974 -16.78 3.90 -53.54
CA ASN A 974 -17.72 4.48 -54.51
C ASN A 974 -18.49 5.68 -53.93
N ILE A 975 -18.92 5.60 -52.67
CA ILE A 975 -19.57 6.72 -51.97
C ILE A 975 -18.59 7.89 -51.83
N ILE A 976 -17.35 7.63 -51.39
CA ILE A 976 -16.30 8.64 -51.21
C ILE A 976 -15.89 9.29 -52.54
N SER A 977 -15.71 8.52 -53.61
CA SER A 977 -15.35 9.05 -54.93
C SER A 977 -16.46 9.91 -55.54
N SER A 978 -17.73 9.57 -55.30
CA SER A 978 -18.88 10.40 -55.72
C SER A 978 -18.93 11.77 -55.01
N ALA A 979 -18.40 11.88 -53.78
CA ALA A 979 -18.29 13.13 -53.05
C ALA A 979 -17.22 14.08 -53.63
N SER A 980 -16.19 13.53 -54.28
CA SER A 980 -15.09 14.31 -54.89
C SER A 980 -15.50 14.99 -56.20
N SER A 981 -16.54 14.50 -56.87
CA SER A 981 -17.11 15.07 -58.10
C SER A 981 -18.06 16.26 -57.86
N LEU A 982 -18.52 16.48 -56.62
CA LEU A 982 -19.45 17.57 -56.24
C LEU A 982 -18.74 18.89 -55.87
N GLN A 983 -17.41 18.92 -55.81
CA GLN A 983 -16.62 20.12 -55.46
C GLN A 983 -16.25 21.03 -56.66
N ARG A 984 -16.83 20.81 -57.85
CA ARG A 984 -16.65 21.70 -59.00
C ARG A 984 -18.00 22.18 -59.52
N HIS A 985 -18.63 23.14 -58.86
CA HIS A 985 -19.44 24.18 -59.52
C HIS A 985 -19.85 25.27 -58.51
N GLU A 986 -19.81 26.50 -59.01
CA GLU A 986 -20.39 27.76 -58.47
C GLU A 986 -19.51 28.65 -57.55
N GLY A 987 -18.99 29.73 -58.17
CA GLY A 987 -18.85 31.05 -57.56
C GLY A 987 -20.07 31.94 -57.92
N PRO A 988 -19.94 33.27 -57.98
CA PRO A 988 -19.94 34.22 -56.86
C PRO A 988 -21.09 35.25 -56.94
N MET A 989 -21.73 35.58 -55.80
CA MET A 989 -22.58 36.76 -55.48
C MET A 989 -23.40 36.41 -54.22
N ASP A 990 -23.82 37.25 -53.29
CA ASP A 990 -23.82 38.69 -53.12
C ASP A 990 -23.89 38.96 -51.59
N SER A 991 -23.46 40.14 -51.18
CA SER A 991 -23.53 40.66 -49.83
C SER A 991 -24.97 40.92 -49.39
N ASP A 992 -25.47 40.18 -48.40
CA ASP A 992 -26.30 40.68 -47.29
C ASP A 992 -26.87 39.49 -46.50
N LEU A 993 -26.35 39.26 -45.28
CA LEU A 993 -26.95 38.52 -44.15
C LEU A 993 -25.90 38.07 -43.09
N ARG A 994 -24.61 38.38 -43.28
CA ARG A 994 -23.53 38.11 -42.30
C ARG A 994 -23.27 39.22 -41.28
N ASN A 995 -24.13 40.22 -41.18
CA ASN A 995 -24.11 41.21 -40.10
C ASN A 995 -25.26 40.97 -39.12
N ARG A 996 -25.12 39.91 -38.32
CA ARG A 996 -25.67 39.77 -36.96
C ARG A 996 -25.09 38.49 -36.38
N THR A 997 -24.43 38.60 -35.22
CA THR A 997 -23.69 37.54 -34.49
C THR A 997 -22.17 37.52 -34.73
N VAL A 998 -21.53 38.69 -34.59
CA VAL A 998 -20.17 38.83 -34.06
C VAL A 998 -20.23 39.94 -33.04
N GLU A 999 -20.46 39.59 -31.78
CA GLU A 999 -20.03 40.33 -30.60
C GLU A 999 -20.13 39.38 -29.40
N LEU A 1000 -19.11 39.45 -28.54
CA LEU A 1000 -18.81 38.56 -27.41
C LEU A 1000 -17.92 37.36 -27.73
N ASP A 1001 -16.75 37.67 -28.29
CA ASP A 1001 -15.51 37.00 -27.89
C ASP A 1001 -14.78 37.94 -26.91
N GLN A 1002 -14.17 37.37 -25.86
CA GLN A 1002 -13.45 38.01 -24.75
C GLN A 1002 -14.30 38.53 -23.57
N LYS A 1003 -14.42 37.72 -22.50
CA LYS A 1003 -14.30 38.12 -21.08
C LYS A 1003 -14.43 36.93 -20.10
N ASP A 1004 -13.53 36.92 -19.12
CA ASP A 1004 -13.61 36.37 -17.77
C ASP A 1004 -14.03 34.90 -17.55
N HIS A 1005 -13.07 34.05 -17.17
CA HIS A 1005 -13.33 32.86 -16.36
C HIS A 1005 -13.48 33.25 -14.88
N SER A 1006 -14.59 33.91 -14.58
CA SER A 1006 -15.24 33.88 -13.27
C SER A 1006 -16.74 33.65 -13.51
N MET A 1007 -17.16 32.39 -13.63
CA MET A 1007 -18.59 32.10 -13.52
C MET A 1007 -18.96 32.32 -12.06
N ASP A 1008 -19.77 33.33 -11.80
CA ASP A 1008 -20.40 33.55 -10.50
C ASP A 1008 -21.42 32.43 -10.22
N SER A 1009 -21.62 32.05 -8.96
CA SER A 1009 -22.55 30.96 -8.56
C SER A 1009 -23.97 31.23 -9.06
N GLU A 1010 -24.36 32.50 -9.16
CA GLU A 1010 -25.64 32.96 -9.69
C GLU A 1010 -25.85 32.59 -11.17
N ASN A 1011 -24.79 32.62 -11.98
CA ASN A 1011 -24.88 32.25 -13.40
C ASN A 1011 -25.01 30.73 -13.60
N ALA A 1012 -24.38 29.93 -12.73
CA ALA A 1012 -24.53 28.48 -12.75
C ALA A 1012 -25.94 28.05 -12.32
N THR A 1013 -26.51 28.68 -11.29
CA THR A 1013 -27.89 28.46 -10.86
C THR A 1013 -28.88 28.82 -11.97
N LYS A 1014 -28.73 29.97 -12.62
CA LYS A 1014 -29.55 30.35 -13.79
C LYS A 1014 -29.43 29.36 -14.95
N ALA A 1015 -28.26 28.77 -15.16
CA ALA A 1015 -28.06 27.74 -16.20
C ALA A 1015 -28.81 26.44 -15.88
N LEU A 1016 -28.86 26.03 -14.60
CA LEU A 1016 -29.65 24.87 -14.17
C LEU A 1016 -31.15 25.15 -14.27
N GLU A 1017 -31.62 26.32 -13.82
CA GLU A 1017 -33.02 26.75 -13.97
C GLU A 1017 -33.46 26.78 -15.44
N ALA A 1018 -32.62 27.33 -16.34
CA ALA A 1018 -32.89 27.33 -17.77
C ALA A 1018 -32.93 25.90 -18.36
N CYS A 1019 -32.08 25.01 -17.86
CA CYS A 1019 -32.07 23.61 -18.28
C CYS A 1019 -33.35 22.89 -17.82
N ILE A 1020 -33.77 23.09 -16.57
CA ILE A 1020 -35.02 22.53 -16.03
C ILE A 1020 -36.22 23.05 -16.83
N ALA A 1021 -36.31 24.35 -17.07
CA ALA A 1021 -37.39 24.96 -17.86
C ALA A 1021 -37.48 24.37 -19.28
N LYS A 1022 -36.32 24.09 -19.90
CA LYS A 1022 -36.25 23.46 -21.22
C LYS A 1022 -36.86 22.05 -21.21
N TYR A 1023 -36.57 21.22 -20.20
CA TYR A 1023 -37.14 19.87 -20.11
C TYR A 1023 -38.59 19.87 -19.62
N HIS A 1024 -39.02 20.87 -18.84
CA HIS A 1024 -40.42 21.11 -18.53
C HIS A 1024 -41.25 21.40 -19.80
N SER A 1025 -40.74 22.28 -20.67
CA SER A 1025 -41.36 22.59 -21.96
C SER A 1025 -41.34 21.39 -22.90
N LEU A 1026 -40.22 20.65 -22.97
CA LEU A 1026 -40.13 19.45 -23.78
C LEU A 1026 -41.13 18.37 -23.31
N ALA A 1027 -41.31 18.20 -22.00
CA ALA A 1027 -42.23 17.22 -21.43
C ALA A 1027 -43.69 17.45 -21.86
N GLU A 1028 -44.11 18.70 -22.12
CA GLU A 1028 -45.46 18.99 -22.61
C GLU A 1028 -45.78 18.31 -23.95
N SER A 1029 -44.75 18.13 -24.79
CA SER A 1029 -44.85 17.49 -26.10
C SER A 1029 -44.71 15.96 -26.09
N LEU A 1030 -44.45 15.34 -24.93
CA LEU A 1030 -44.20 13.91 -24.80
C LEU A 1030 -45.46 13.10 -24.42
N PRO A 1031 -45.50 11.78 -24.74
CA PRO A 1031 -46.59 10.89 -24.32
C PRO A 1031 -46.79 10.88 -22.80
N ALA A 1032 -48.04 10.74 -22.33
CA ALA A 1032 -48.41 10.92 -20.93
C ALA A 1032 -47.54 10.14 -19.92
N ASN A 1033 -47.17 8.89 -20.25
CA ASN A 1033 -46.34 8.03 -19.42
C ASN A 1033 -44.87 8.49 -19.30
N ILE A 1034 -44.33 9.14 -20.34
CA ILE A 1034 -42.97 9.70 -20.35
C ILE A 1034 -43.00 11.12 -19.77
N LYS A 1035 -44.02 11.91 -20.13
CA LYS A 1035 -44.26 13.27 -19.61
C LYS A 1035 -44.28 13.30 -18.08
N THR A 1036 -45.02 12.41 -17.43
CA THR A 1036 -45.06 12.35 -15.95
C THR A 1036 -43.70 12.06 -15.34
N LYS A 1037 -42.90 11.19 -15.97
CA LYS A 1037 -41.56 10.84 -15.48
C LYS A 1037 -40.54 11.97 -15.66
N VAL A 1038 -40.55 12.63 -16.82
CA VAL A 1038 -39.66 13.78 -17.08
C VAL A 1038 -40.03 14.96 -16.18
N LYS A 1039 -41.34 15.24 -15.98
CA LYS A 1039 -41.78 16.27 -15.01
C LYS A 1039 -41.40 15.93 -13.58
N GLY A 1040 -41.43 14.64 -13.21
CA GLY A 1040 -40.98 14.18 -11.89
C GLY A 1040 -39.50 14.43 -11.63
N GLU A 1041 -38.64 14.21 -12.63
CA GLU A 1041 -37.21 14.56 -12.52
C GLU A 1041 -36.97 16.07 -12.48
N CYS A 1042 -37.76 16.86 -13.21
CA CYS A 1042 -37.68 18.32 -13.14
C CYS A 1042 -38.01 18.81 -11.72
N MET A 1043 -39.15 18.38 -11.14
CA MET A 1043 -39.56 18.78 -9.79
C MET A 1043 -38.53 18.37 -8.72
N ARG A 1044 -37.99 17.14 -8.76
CA ARG A 1044 -36.95 16.74 -7.79
C ARG A 1044 -35.69 17.60 -7.87
N THR A 1045 -35.32 18.01 -9.09
CA THR A 1045 -34.13 18.85 -9.30
C THR A 1045 -34.39 20.30 -8.88
N GLU A 1046 -35.63 20.81 -9.06
CA GLU A 1046 -36.07 22.11 -8.52
C GLU A 1046 -36.10 22.12 -6.99
N GLU A 1047 -36.68 21.09 -6.35
CA GLU A 1047 -36.71 20.93 -4.89
C GLU A 1047 -35.29 20.87 -4.30
N TRP A 1048 -34.41 20.11 -4.97
CA TRP A 1048 -33.00 20.08 -4.63
C TRP A 1048 -32.39 21.48 -4.71
N LEU A 1049 -32.59 22.22 -5.81
CA LEU A 1049 -32.03 23.56 -5.99
C LEU A 1049 -32.52 24.55 -4.92
N VAL A 1050 -33.81 24.50 -4.57
CA VAL A 1050 -34.41 25.31 -3.49
C VAL A 1050 -33.83 24.95 -2.12
N SER A 1051 -33.63 23.65 -1.83
CA SER A 1051 -33.06 23.19 -0.55
C SER A 1051 -31.63 23.67 -0.33
N GLN A 1052 -30.85 23.83 -1.41
CA GLN A 1052 -29.47 24.28 -1.35
C GLN A 1052 -29.39 25.81 -1.16
N ASN A 1053 -30.26 26.57 -1.82
CA ASN A 1053 -30.36 28.03 -1.64
C ASN A 1053 -30.80 28.45 -0.22
N ALA A 1054 -31.52 27.59 0.51
CA ALA A 1054 -31.91 27.83 1.90
C ALA A 1054 -30.80 27.50 2.93
N SER A 1055 -29.77 26.74 2.54
CA SER A 1055 -28.81 26.13 3.47
C SER A 1055 -27.35 26.61 3.29
N SER A 1056 -26.99 27.22 2.16
CA SER A 1056 -25.66 27.83 1.94
C SER A 1056 -25.62 28.68 0.65
N PRO A 1057 -25.41 30.00 0.72
CA PRO A 1057 -25.42 30.87 -0.47
C PRO A 1057 -24.18 30.75 -1.40
N ASN A 1058 -23.24 29.84 -1.14
CA ASN A 1058 -22.04 29.63 -1.95
C ASN A 1058 -21.93 28.17 -2.46
N LEU A 1059 -22.76 27.82 -3.45
CA LEU A 1059 -22.61 26.56 -4.19
C LEU A 1059 -21.49 26.67 -5.23
N TYR A 1060 -20.57 25.71 -5.19
CA TYR A 1060 -19.43 25.63 -6.11
C TYR A 1060 -19.91 25.35 -7.54
N VAL A 1061 -19.51 26.18 -8.52
CA VAL A 1061 -19.95 26.10 -9.93
C VAL A 1061 -19.76 24.72 -10.57
N ALA A 1062 -18.68 24.00 -10.22
CA ALA A 1062 -18.43 22.66 -10.73
C ALA A 1062 -19.48 21.63 -10.27
N TYR A 1063 -20.06 21.82 -9.09
CA TYR A 1063 -21.08 20.93 -8.54
C TYR A 1063 -22.42 21.12 -9.26
N ILE A 1064 -22.83 22.38 -9.51
CA ILE A 1064 -24.03 22.68 -10.30
C ILE A 1064 -23.89 22.15 -11.73
N ASN A 1065 -22.73 22.32 -12.37
CA ASN A 1065 -22.49 21.77 -13.70
C ASN A 1065 -22.61 20.23 -13.74
N HIS A 1066 -22.13 19.54 -12.71
CA HIS A 1066 -22.30 18.07 -12.61
C HIS A 1066 -23.77 17.66 -12.46
N VAL A 1067 -24.55 18.45 -11.71
CA VAL A 1067 -26.00 18.23 -11.56
C VAL A 1067 -26.74 18.48 -12.87
N ILE A 1068 -26.38 19.51 -13.64
CA ILE A 1068 -26.93 19.75 -14.99
C ILE A 1068 -26.69 18.53 -15.89
N GLU A 1069 -25.46 18.01 -15.94
CA GLU A 1069 -25.13 16.85 -16.77
C GLU A 1069 -25.84 15.56 -16.32
N GLY A 1070 -26.04 15.38 -15.02
CA GLY A 1070 -26.79 14.25 -14.46
C GLY A 1070 -28.28 14.34 -14.79
N PHE A 1071 -28.88 15.51 -14.57
CA PHE A 1071 -30.28 15.80 -14.88
C PHE A 1071 -30.59 15.60 -16.36
N GLN A 1072 -29.78 16.16 -17.27
CA GLN A 1072 -29.93 15.99 -18.72
C GLN A 1072 -29.87 14.52 -19.14
N ARG A 1073 -28.90 13.76 -18.63
CA ARG A 1073 -28.77 12.32 -18.92
C ARG A 1073 -29.98 11.52 -18.43
N ASN A 1074 -30.50 11.83 -17.25
CA ASN A 1074 -31.67 11.14 -16.70
C ASN A 1074 -32.93 11.44 -17.53
N CYS A 1075 -33.19 12.71 -17.83
CA CYS A 1075 -34.33 13.09 -18.67
C CYS A 1075 -34.23 12.49 -20.07
N GLU A 1076 -33.06 12.52 -20.71
CA GLU A 1076 -32.86 11.90 -22.02
C GLU A 1076 -33.03 10.38 -21.99
N SER A 1077 -32.57 9.71 -20.93
CA SER A 1077 -32.77 8.26 -20.75
C SER A 1077 -34.26 7.91 -20.64
N ILE A 1078 -35.02 8.70 -19.86
CA ILE A 1078 -36.47 8.54 -19.73
C ILE A 1078 -37.15 8.75 -21.09
N ILE A 1079 -36.76 9.77 -21.84
CA ILE A 1079 -37.31 10.07 -23.18
C ILE A 1079 -36.99 8.95 -24.19
N ARG A 1080 -35.80 8.36 -24.12
CA ARG A 1080 -35.37 7.26 -25.01
C ARG A 1080 -36.05 5.93 -24.69
N SER A 1081 -36.67 5.77 -23.52
CA SER A 1081 -37.44 4.58 -23.17
C SER A 1081 -38.78 4.54 -23.91
N LYS A 1082 -38.79 4.01 -25.14
CA LYS A 1082 -40.04 3.76 -25.89
C LYS A 1082 -40.88 2.68 -25.21
N ALA A 1083 -42.13 3.01 -24.93
CA ALA A 1083 -43.14 2.11 -24.39
C ALA A 1083 -43.58 1.03 -25.40
N SER A 1084 -43.72 -0.22 -24.94
CA SER A 1084 -44.44 -1.29 -25.66
C SER A 1084 -45.95 -1.20 -25.39
N PRO A 1085 -46.84 -1.42 -26.38
CA PRO A 1085 -48.29 -1.48 -26.17
C PRO A 1085 -48.77 -2.89 -25.73
N PRO A 1086 -50.01 -2.99 -25.21
CA PRO A 1086 -50.54 -4.17 -24.50
C PRO A 1086 -51.09 -5.26 -25.46
N ARG A 1087 -51.11 -6.52 -25.01
CA ARG A 1087 -51.85 -7.62 -25.65
C ARG A 1087 -53.04 -8.03 -24.77
N HIS A 1088 -54.24 -7.96 -25.36
CA HIS A 1088 -55.51 -8.48 -24.85
C HIS A 1088 -55.70 -9.97 -25.19
N ASP A 1089 -56.32 -10.71 -24.25
CA ASP A 1089 -57.32 -11.81 -24.30
C ASP A 1089 -57.42 -12.70 -25.57
N GLY A 1090 -57.68 -14.02 -25.55
CA GLY A 1090 -58.13 -14.98 -24.53
C GLY A 1090 -58.69 -16.25 -25.24
N HIS A 1091 -59.00 -17.28 -24.44
CA HIS A 1091 -59.74 -18.55 -24.68
C HIS A 1091 -59.00 -19.89 -24.87
N GLY A 1092 -59.38 -20.85 -23.98
CA GLY A 1092 -59.25 -22.30 -24.14
C GLY A 1092 -59.20 -23.07 -22.81
N ASP A 1093 -60.38 -23.40 -22.26
CA ASP A 1093 -60.69 -24.02 -20.96
C ASP A 1093 -60.05 -25.40 -20.64
N LEU A 1094 -60.01 -25.76 -19.34
CA LEU A 1094 -60.81 -26.88 -18.77
C LEU A 1094 -60.71 -26.99 -17.23
N ASN A 1095 -61.89 -26.81 -16.60
CA ASN A 1095 -62.46 -27.41 -15.39
C ASN A 1095 -62.03 -27.04 -13.95
N GLU A 1096 -62.96 -26.33 -13.28
CA GLU A 1096 -63.73 -26.72 -12.06
C GLU A 1096 -63.04 -27.66 -11.05
N GLY A 1097 -62.96 -27.42 -9.75
CA GLY A 1097 -63.68 -26.50 -8.85
C GLY A 1097 -64.09 -27.27 -7.60
N ASP A 1098 -63.66 -26.85 -6.40
CA ASP A 1098 -64.52 -26.94 -5.22
C ASP A 1098 -64.13 -25.94 -4.11
N GLN A 1099 -65.19 -25.51 -3.42
CA GLN A 1099 -65.46 -24.37 -2.51
C GLN A 1099 -64.75 -24.44 -1.13
N ARG A 1100 -64.70 -23.45 -0.20
CA ARG A 1100 -65.08 -22.03 0.02
C ARG A 1100 -64.55 -21.61 1.44
N ILE A 1101 -64.71 -20.31 1.78
CA ILE A 1101 -64.77 -19.64 3.11
C ILE A 1101 -63.47 -18.87 3.49
N VAL A 1102 -63.32 -17.55 3.18
CA VAL A 1102 -63.71 -16.29 3.92
C VAL A 1102 -62.68 -15.95 5.04
N ALA A 1103 -62.14 -14.73 5.26
CA ALA A 1103 -62.18 -13.40 4.63
C ALA A 1103 -61.09 -12.44 5.23
N ASP A 1104 -60.93 -11.30 4.54
CA ASP A 1104 -60.53 -9.94 4.98
C ASP A 1104 -59.07 -9.53 5.30
N HIS A 1105 -58.42 -8.94 4.27
CA HIS A 1105 -58.05 -7.50 4.11
C HIS A 1105 -58.26 -6.54 5.31
N THR A 1106 -57.49 -5.46 5.55
CA THR A 1106 -56.54 -4.57 4.83
C THR A 1106 -55.96 -3.61 5.88
N TYR A 1107 -54.92 -2.81 5.58
CA TYR A 1107 -55.00 -1.32 5.65
C TYR A 1107 -53.68 -0.64 5.24
N GLN A 1108 -53.84 0.43 4.44
CA GLN A 1108 -52.87 1.48 4.13
C GLN A 1108 -53.32 2.81 4.82
N PRO A 1109 -52.47 3.85 4.89
CA PRO A 1109 -52.61 5.00 5.80
C PRO A 1109 -53.39 6.18 5.20
N VAL A 1110 -53.62 7.27 5.98
CA VAL A 1110 -53.48 8.71 5.60
C VAL A 1110 -54.12 9.67 6.64
N ASN A 1111 -53.35 10.73 6.97
CA ASN A 1111 -53.61 12.12 7.39
C ASN A 1111 -54.57 12.58 8.51
N SER A 1112 -54.05 13.64 9.14
CA SER A 1112 -54.61 14.69 9.99
C SER A 1112 -55.92 15.34 9.51
N ASP A 1113 -56.84 15.65 10.42
CA ASP A 1113 -56.97 16.99 11.00
C ASP A 1113 -58.08 17.07 12.07
N GLN A 1114 -57.93 18.07 12.93
CA GLN A 1114 -58.70 18.38 14.13
C GLN A 1114 -60.18 18.75 13.86
N THR A 1115 -61.06 18.54 14.84
CA THR A 1115 -61.97 19.56 15.43
C THR A 1115 -63.01 18.91 16.36
N GLY A 1116 -63.27 19.55 17.51
CA GLY A 1116 -64.43 19.21 18.37
C GLY A 1116 -64.20 19.40 19.88
N GLN A 1117 -64.37 20.64 20.36
CA GLN A 1117 -64.55 21.02 21.78
C GLN A 1117 -65.94 20.56 22.35
N PRO A 1118 -66.44 21.05 23.51
CA PRO A 1118 -66.11 20.76 24.92
C PRO A 1118 -67.37 20.46 25.82
N MET A 1119 -67.15 20.35 27.15
CA MET A 1119 -68.13 20.40 28.28
C MET A 1119 -68.99 19.12 28.51
N ASP A 1120 -69.31 18.65 29.73
CA ASP A 1120 -69.25 19.21 31.08
C ASP A 1120 -69.48 18.11 32.15
N MET A 1121 -69.31 18.50 33.43
CA MET A 1121 -69.82 17.92 34.70
C MET A 1121 -68.86 17.17 35.64
N GLU A 1122 -68.43 17.90 36.68
CA GLU A 1122 -68.63 17.65 38.14
C GLU A 1122 -68.36 16.23 38.70
N GLN A 1123 -67.73 15.98 39.86
CA GLN A 1123 -67.66 16.71 41.13
C GLN A 1123 -66.74 15.96 42.14
N THR A 1124 -66.30 16.66 43.21
CA THR A 1124 -65.75 16.20 44.52
C THR A 1124 -64.29 15.69 44.58
N GLY A 1125 -63.42 15.96 45.56
CA GLY A 1125 -63.47 16.68 46.84
C GLY A 1125 -62.13 16.48 47.62
N GLN A 1126 -61.61 17.52 48.26
CA GLN A 1126 -60.39 17.64 49.12
C GLN A 1126 -60.68 17.26 50.62
N PRO A 1127 -59.86 17.56 51.69
CA PRO A 1127 -58.39 17.53 52.00
C PRO A 1127 -58.02 16.99 53.45
N MET A 1128 -56.74 17.19 53.88
CA MET A 1128 -56.14 17.25 55.27
C MET A 1128 -55.73 15.91 55.95
N ASP A 1129 -54.73 15.74 56.85
CA ASP A 1129 -53.68 16.55 57.54
C ASP A 1129 -52.73 15.61 58.36
N THR A 1130 -51.52 16.09 58.76
CA THR A 1130 -50.72 15.78 60.00
C THR A 1130 -50.13 14.36 60.25
N GLU A 1131 -49.01 14.04 60.92
CA GLU A 1131 -48.18 14.58 62.05
C GLU A 1131 -46.81 13.81 62.10
N GLN A 1132 -45.62 14.44 62.21
CA GLN A 1132 -44.70 14.63 63.37
C GLN A 1132 -43.82 13.47 63.95
N THR A 1133 -42.49 13.75 64.00
CA THR A 1133 -41.46 13.56 65.07
C THR A 1133 -40.58 12.30 65.24
N GLY A 1134 -39.25 12.53 65.41
CA GLY A 1134 -38.38 11.83 66.41
C GLY A 1134 -37.02 11.24 65.96
N GLN A 1135 -35.88 11.84 66.36
CA GLN A 1135 -34.50 11.25 66.40
C GLN A 1135 -34.21 10.59 67.79
N PRO A 1136 -32.95 10.32 68.25
CA PRO A 1136 -31.95 9.26 67.95
C PRO A 1136 -31.44 8.49 69.23
N MET A 1137 -30.53 7.49 69.14
CA MET A 1137 -29.41 7.23 70.10
C MET A 1137 -28.62 5.89 69.91
N GLU A 1138 -27.41 5.88 70.48
CA GLU A 1138 -26.25 4.96 70.45
C GLU A 1138 -26.27 3.75 71.43
N SER A 1139 -25.18 2.93 71.35
CA SER A 1139 -24.48 2.13 72.39
C SER A 1139 -24.93 0.68 72.68
N ASP A 1140 -24.04 -0.30 72.44
CA ASP A 1140 -23.29 -1.19 73.39
C ASP A 1140 -24.08 -2.50 73.69
N GLU A 1141 -23.58 -3.73 73.91
CA GLU A 1141 -22.33 -4.26 74.46
C GLU A 1141 -22.28 -5.82 74.31
N SER A 1142 -21.08 -6.42 74.15
CA SER A 1142 -20.56 -7.69 74.77
C SER A 1142 -21.01 -9.15 74.42
N GLY A 1143 -20.06 -9.93 73.81
CA GLY A 1143 -19.48 -11.28 74.16
C GLY A 1143 -20.32 -12.58 74.37
N PRO A 1144 -19.73 -13.82 74.46
CA PRO A 1144 -18.30 -14.19 74.53
C PRO A 1144 -17.80 -15.43 73.71
N LEU A 1145 -16.46 -15.47 73.49
CA LEU A 1145 -15.46 -16.57 73.53
C LEU A 1145 -15.82 -18.07 73.32
N TYR A 1146 -15.05 -18.77 72.45
CA TYR A 1146 -14.14 -19.89 72.86
C TYR A 1146 -13.15 -20.36 71.74
N ASN A 1147 -11.86 -20.29 72.10
CA ASN A 1147 -10.63 -21.07 71.79
C ASN A 1147 -10.32 -21.73 70.43
N ILE A 1148 -9.20 -21.36 69.76
CA ILE A 1148 -7.76 -21.73 69.91
C ILE A 1148 -7.39 -23.04 69.15
N GLN A 1149 -6.61 -22.90 68.06
CA GLN A 1149 -5.27 -23.48 67.81
C GLN A 1149 -4.94 -23.35 66.30
N SER A 1150 -4.09 -22.39 65.89
CA SER A 1150 -2.63 -22.57 65.65
C SER A 1150 -2.38 -23.39 64.37
N ILE A 1151 -1.59 -23.01 63.36
CA ILE A 1151 -0.30 -22.32 63.34
C ILE A 1151 0.10 -22.21 61.84
N ASN A 1152 0.77 -21.11 61.45
CA ASN A 1152 1.77 -20.96 60.38
C ASN A 1152 1.45 -21.49 58.96
N GLN A 1153 1.88 -20.89 57.86
CA GLN A 1153 2.80 -19.81 57.55
C GLN A 1153 2.59 -19.54 56.05
N SER A 1154 2.64 -18.27 55.66
CA SER A 1154 3.33 -17.76 54.47
C SER A 1154 3.94 -18.80 53.50
N PHE A 1155 3.56 -18.74 52.23
CA PHE A 1155 4.42 -18.31 51.11
C PHE A 1155 3.59 -18.01 49.87
#